data_AF-A0A941HRY8-F1
#
_entry.id   AF-A0A941HRY8-F1
#
_cell.length_a   1.000
_cell.length_b   1.000
_cell.length_c   1.000
_cell.angle_alpha   90.00
_cell.angle_beta   90.00
_cell.angle_gamma   90.00
#
_symmetry.space_group_name_H-M   'P 1'
#
loop_
_entity.id
_entity.type
_entity.pdbx_description
1 polymer ?
#
loop_
_entity_poly.entity_id
_entity_poly.type
_entity_poly.pdbx_seq_one_letter_code
_entity_poly.pdbx_strand_id
1 'polypeptide(L)'
;MEKIQRFLKLFFIVFFLSIIIQSTFTSFAETEQTVNVDVRVESYNKTVVPEMNLDVTSFDLQEYVGSSKPILSDSPRAIHAIIQALEQSGDNQLDLKYGGNYIAGINGLYEFDRGPMSGWMYYIDNEFVPVGVLEHKIEDGDSIVVFYVENYTDNTFAWFKTNEIVVEAGKPFNMELTGVNYNNISPVDGATILVNEKAYKENDEQVVTDENGNLTMTLDKPGEYTLSAERLKNDYRNITRPYAKVTVTKPKDETPPEISVEGMTDGLEVNEPSLKFSVEASDDQSKAITLSATLNEEPIEIKNDQQNEIYLNEGRNLIVITAKDEAGNKATERYEIFYQAQENDDESDSDSSENEGVSIEKIKHAIDSASQYILTKGVKSDWEAIAIARTSHEIPEEYNRIFHQNLQDQVIDRLENNRIKITDIERLTIAAVALDLNPQNINGFNLIEKIYNSPIHVSGTDTMTLQGNNGLAFALIALDTLGFEIPSDAKWNRQAIIDKLLASQNSDGSWPLNEYFASSDIDITGMVITGLSQYTDNPEVSNALERAIEWLTEQQLDNGGFFAGDFVGGVTSETTSQVIIGLSSYGIDASGNQFTKNKNSLVDHLLTYQNDDGGFKHTQEDSRSDVMATEQALQALIAYYYYLTGEGSLYQFDQKEQTPDENDNEDSKEESEDQEHPFKDETRVVISGTTNKNKVMNATITMNEIKNISNRTLDVQPKNAKKQHKLVVKLENDVIDSLIENKNDLKINKEKAVVHIPTEILSQLSKQSKGAPVTIQMEKYSADYAVGSVYDFTIKAGDTKVSNFGNNEITLTLQVSQQEAENPQAYYFNEQTNEWEHIDSGKYNSKTGTISFQTNHFSIYGVFDGTSHNFEKPTQMAVNNSSEENKRQENLSKNPTEPVGQTDSVNLTNSETSKRHSNSNEDSRSTNQQKEQSVQLIASSDVHGNSNSTENDHPSEKEEQEASSVKDSNENKDQSKDEGDTDSLVSQSDEESEETDVHSQESSGQKQAESENTTYGYWLALALFIILGAVLILYYLKKNHRKHG
;
A
#
# COMPACT_ATOMS: atom_id res chain seq x y z
N MET A 1 -41.58 -56.20 -33.39
CA MET A 1 -41.56 -55.58 -32.05
C MET A 1 -40.92 -56.47 -30.99
N GLU A 2 -41.37 -57.72 -30.76
CA GLU A 2 -40.86 -58.58 -29.66
C GLU A 2 -39.33 -58.59 -29.45
N LYS A 3 -38.52 -58.72 -30.50
CA LYS A 3 -37.04 -58.73 -30.37
C LYS A 3 -36.49 -57.43 -29.77
N ILE A 4 -37.12 -56.29 -30.05
CA ILE A 4 -36.76 -54.98 -29.47
C ILE A 4 -37.23 -54.91 -28.01
N GLN A 5 -38.42 -55.42 -27.69
CA GLN A 5 -38.89 -55.50 -26.29
C GLN A 5 -38.05 -56.47 -25.44
N ARG A 6 -37.54 -57.57 -26.01
CA ARG A 6 -36.58 -58.46 -25.32
C ARG A 6 -35.22 -57.78 -25.12
N PHE A 7 -34.74 -57.03 -26.11
CA PHE A 7 -33.49 -56.27 -25.99
C PHE A 7 -33.62 -55.15 -24.93
N LEU A 8 -34.69 -54.37 -24.95
CA LEU A 8 -34.99 -53.36 -23.92
C LEU A 8 -35.16 -53.97 -22.53
N LYS A 9 -35.84 -55.11 -22.38
CA LYS A 9 -35.92 -55.79 -21.08
C LYS A 9 -34.56 -56.29 -20.60
N LEU A 10 -33.72 -56.83 -21.50
CA LEU A 10 -32.36 -57.25 -21.13
C LEU A 10 -31.48 -56.05 -20.74
N PHE A 11 -31.59 -54.93 -21.47
CA PHE A 11 -30.91 -53.67 -21.17
C PHE A 11 -31.34 -53.12 -19.80
N PHE A 12 -32.64 -53.03 -19.51
CA PHE A 12 -33.14 -52.60 -18.20
C PHE A 12 -32.73 -53.55 -17.06
N ILE A 13 -32.69 -54.87 -17.30
CA ILE A 13 -32.23 -55.85 -16.30
C ILE A 13 -30.73 -55.70 -16.03
N VAL A 14 -29.90 -55.49 -17.06
CA VAL A 14 -28.46 -55.22 -16.90
C VAL A 14 -28.23 -53.88 -16.21
N PHE A 15 -28.99 -52.83 -16.57
CA PHE A 15 -28.90 -51.50 -15.96
C PHE A 15 -29.29 -51.50 -14.48
N PHE A 16 -30.34 -52.23 -14.10
CA PHE A 16 -30.66 -52.44 -12.68
C PHE A 16 -29.67 -53.35 -11.97
N LEU A 17 -29.08 -54.34 -12.65
CA LEU A 17 -28.01 -55.16 -12.06
C LEU A 17 -26.73 -54.36 -11.84
N SER A 18 -26.35 -53.41 -12.71
CA SER A 18 -25.23 -52.50 -12.43
C SER A 18 -25.49 -51.60 -11.23
N ILE A 19 -26.71 -51.06 -11.09
CA ILE A 19 -27.11 -50.27 -9.91
C ILE A 19 -27.08 -51.14 -8.63
N ILE A 20 -27.55 -52.39 -8.70
CA ILE A 20 -27.55 -53.31 -7.55
C ILE A 20 -26.12 -53.76 -7.19
N ILE A 21 -25.23 -53.95 -8.17
CA ILE A 21 -23.82 -54.25 -7.93
C ILE A 21 -23.11 -53.05 -7.30
N GLN A 22 -23.40 -51.81 -7.74
CA GLN A 22 -22.92 -50.60 -7.04
C GLN A 22 -23.40 -50.55 -5.57
N SER A 23 -24.61 -51.03 -5.27
CA SER A 23 -25.13 -51.12 -3.89
C SER A 23 -24.67 -52.34 -3.08
N THR A 24 -23.86 -53.24 -3.64
CA THR A 24 -23.30 -54.41 -2.90
C THR A 24 -21.78 -54.56 -3.01
N PHE A 25 -21.10 -53.65 -3.71
CA PHE A 25 -19.64 -53.43 -3.64
C PHE A 25 -19.30 -52.05 -3.07
N THR A 26 -19.99 -51.66 -1.99
CA THR A 26 -19.58 -50.59 -1.07
C THR A 26 -19.16 -51.21 0.28
N SER A 27 -18.33 -52.25 0.22
CA SER A 27 -17.74 -52.86 1.41
C SER A 27 -16.45 -52.13 1.78
N PHE A 28 -16.55 -51.20 2.75
CA PHE A 28 -15.43 -50.70 3.56
C PHE A 28 -14.08 -50.56 2.84
N ALA A 29 -14.03 -49.63 1.88
CA ALA A 29 -12.94 -48.67 1.91
C ALA A 29 -13.45 -47.50 2.77
N GLU A 30 -13.30 -47.62 4.09
CA GLU A 30 -13.18 -46.42 4.91
C GLU A 30 -11.91 -45.73 4.43
N THR A 31 -12.06 -44.52 3.87
CA THR A 31 -10.92 -43.63 3.68
C THR A 31 -10.42 -43.30 5.07
N GLU A 32 -9.23 -43.79 5.43
CA GLU A 32 -8.58 -43.47 6.71
C GLU A 32 -8.55 -41.94 6.85
N GLN A 33 -9.37 -41.40 7.77
CA GLN A 33 -9.40 -39.97 8.01
C GLN A 33 -8.08 -39.61 8.68
N THR A 34 -7.16 -39.06 7.89
CA THR A 34 -5.98 -38.36 8.38
C THR A 34 -6.40 -36.95 8.76
N VAL A 35 -5.81 -36.42 9.83
CA VAL A 35 -6.03 -35.05 10.34
C VAL A 35 -4.67 -34.50 10.75
N ASN A 36 -4.31 -33.31 10.27
CA ASN A 36 -3.08 -32.63 10.65
C ASN A 36 -3.29 -31.83 11.94
N VAL A 37 -2.45 -32.04 12.96
CA VAL A 37 -2.55 -31.38 14.28
C VAL A 37 -1.18 -31.07 14.86
N ASP A 38 -1.09 -30.04 15.70
CA ASP A 38 0.11 -29.77 16.49
C ASP A 38 -0.02 -30.36 17.90
N VAL A 39 1.02 -31.04 18.38
CA VAL A 39 1.02 -31.67 19.72
C VAL A 39 2.22 -31.20 20.54
N ARG A 40 1.98 -30.79 21.80
CA ARG A 40 3.02 -30.48 22.79
C ARG A 40 2.71 -31.18 24.12
N VAL A 41 3.75 -31.69 24.79
CA VAL A 41 3.61 -32.40 26.08
C VAL A 41 4.53 -31.79 27.14
N GLU A 42 3.95 -31.21 28.20
CA GLU A 42 4.66 -30.51 29.28
C GLU A 42 4.54 -31.22 30.63
N SER A 43 5.67 -31.59 31.26
CA SER A 43 5.68 -32.00 32.67
C SER A 43 5.69 -30.78 33.59
N TYR A 44 5.62 -30.96 34.92
CA TYR A 44 5.72 -29.86 35.88
C TYR A 44 7.07 -29.11 35.85
N ASN A 45 8.12 -29.67 35.22
CA ASN A 45 9.48 -29.12 35.27
C ASN A 45 10.28 -29.20 33.95
N LYS A 46 9.72 -29.77 32.87
CA LYS A 46 10.34 -29.79 31.54
C LYS A 46 9.29 -30.05 30.45
N THR A 47 9.59 -29.61 29.24
CA THR A 47 8.95 -30.16 28.04
C THR A 47 9.35 -31.65 27.88
N VAL A 48 8.40 -32.51 27.54
CA VAL A 48 8.59 -33.95 27.26
C VAL A 48 8.61 -34.15 25.75
N VAL A 49 7.59 -33.62 25.06
CA VAL A 49 7.52 -33.56 23.59
C VAL A 49 7.44 -32.08 23.21
N PRO A 50 8.42 -31.52 22.48
CA PRO A 50 8.31 -30.17 21.93
C PRO A 50 7.19 -30.12 20.90
N GLU A 51 6.74 -28.91 20.56
CA GLU A 51 5.66 -28.69 19.59
C GLU A 51 5.96 -29.40 18.26
N MET A 52 5.07 -30.31 17.87
CA MET A 52 5.27 -31.25 16.77
C MET A 52 4.02 -31.37 15.92
N ASN A 53 4.12 -30.97 14.65
CA ASN A 53 3.07 -31.13 13.66
C ASN A 53 2.97 -32.59 13.19
N LEU A 54 1.76 -33.14 13.13
CA LEU A 54 1.50 -34.56 12.91
C LEU A 54 0.29 -34.83 12.03
N ASP A 55 0.47 -35.64 10.98
CA ASP A 55 -0.62 -36.28 10.24
C ASP A 55 -1.10 -37.53 11.02
N VAL A 56 -2.28 -37.46 11.64
CA VAL A 56 -2.78 -38.46 12.58
C VAL A 56 -3.96 -39.25 12.01
N THR A 57 -3.92 -40.57 12.12
CA THR A 57 -5.04 -41.49 11.79
C THR A 57 -5.60 -42.20 13.04
N SER A 58 -6.76 -42.84 12.90
CA SER A 58 -7.35 -43.69 13.95
C SER A 58 -6.72 -45.09 13.94
N PHE A 59 -6.41 -45.65 15.11
CA PHE A 59 -5.81 -46.99 15.23
C PHE A 59 -6.30 -47.74 16.48
N ASP A 60 -5.99 -49.04 16.58
CA ASP A 60 -6.46 -49.90 17.67
C ASP A 60 -5.67 -49.65 18.96
N LEU A 61 -6.35 -49.15 19.99
CA LEU A 61 -5.74 -48.90 21.30
C LEU A 61 -5.61 -50.15 22.19
N GLN A 62 -5.95 -51.35 21.69
CA GLN A 62 -5.98 -52.59 22.46
C GLN A 62 -4.69 -52.86 23.25
N GLU A 63 -3.52 -52.66 22.64
CA GLU A 63 -2.22 -52.96 23.28
C GLU A 63 -1.89 -51.96 24.39
N TYR A 64 -2.07 -50.66 24.15
CA TYR A 64 -1.81 -49.56 25.10
C TYR A 64 -2.64 -49.63 26.39
N VAL A 65 -3.79 -50.32 26.37
CA VAL A 65 -4.66 -50.49 27.55
C VAL A 65 -4.71 -51.93 28.10
N GLY A 66 -3.95 -52.87 27.50
CA GLY A 66 -3.98 -54.28 27.88
C GLY A 66 -5.34 -54.98 27.68
N SER A 67 -6.13 -54.55 26.69
CA SER A 67 -7.48 -55.07 26.46
C SER A 67 -7.48 -56.47 25.82
N SER A 68 -8.52 -57.25 26.07
CA SER A 68 -8.77 -58.53 25.38
C SER A 68 -9.64 -58.39 24.12
N LYS A 69 -9.84 -57.16 23.64
CA LYS A 69 -10.66 -56.79 22.48
C LYS A 69 -10.10 -55.50 21.83
N PRO A 70 -10.29 -55.31 20.51
CA PRO A 70 -10.07 -54.04 19.84
C PRO A 70 -10.77 -52.86 20.53
N ILE A 71 -10.08 -51.72 20.55
CA ILE A 71 -10.63 -50.40 20.90
C ILE A 71 -10.36 -49.50 19.70
N LEU A 72 -11.33 -49.48 18.79
CA LEU A 72 -11.29 -48.75 17.53
C LEU A 72 -12.16 -47.49 17.63
N SER A 73 -11.69 -46.39 17.05
CA SER A 73 -12.49 -45.18 16.82
C SER A 73 -12.83 -45.04 15.33
N ASP A 74 -14.01 -44.47 15.04
CA ASP A 74 -14.49 -44.18 13.68
C ASP A 74 -13.75 -43.01 12.99
N SER A 75 -12.90 -42.31 13.74
CA SER A 75 -12.16 -41.12 13.34
C SER A 75 -11.07 -40.83 14.38
N PRO A 76 -10.02 -40.05 14.04
CA PRO A 76 -8.97 -39.66 14.99
C PRO A 76 -9.52 -39.01 16.26
N ARG A 77 -8.73 -39.12 17.33
CA ARG A 77 -9.04 -38.67 18.69
C ARG A 77 -7.76 -38.13 19.31
N ALA A 78 -7.87 -37.26 20.31
CA ALA A 78 -6.69 -36.65 20.95
C ALA A 78 -5.66 -37.70 21.40
N ILE A 79 -6.10 -38.84 21.94
CA ILE A 79 -5.20 -39.94 22.35
C ILE A 79 -4.34 -40.51 21.20
N HIS A 80 -4.83 -40.56 19.96
CA HIS A 80 -4.06 -41.05 18.81
C HIS A 80 -2.88 -40.10 18.50
N ALA A 81 -3.17 -38.80 18.48
CA ALA A 81 -2.17 -37.75 18.28
C ALA A 81 -1.12 -37.74 19.40
N ILE A 82 -1.57 -37.88 20.65
CA ILE A 82 -0.70 -37.89 21.84
C ILE A 82 0.22 -39.13 21.85
N ILE A 83 -0.29 -40.32 21.49
CA ILE A 83 0.53 -41.52 21.31
C ILE A 83 1.56 -41.29 20.21
N GLN A 84 1.13 -40.82 19.04
CA GLN A 84 2.01 -40.62 17.88
C GLN A 84 3.12 -39.60 18.17
N ALA A 85 2.82 -38.52 18.90
CA ALA A 85 3.80 -37.53 19.34
C ALA A 85 4.85 -38.13 20.29
N LEU A 86 4.42 -38.95 21.26
CA LEU A 86 5.31 -39.63 22.21
C LEU A 86 6.19 -40.69 21.54
N GLU A 87 5.65 -41.45 20.59
CA GLU A 87 6.43 -42.43 19.83
C GLU A 87 7.46 -41.76 18.90
N GLN A 88 7.10 -40.65 18.24
CA GLN A 88 8.03 -39.89 17.40
C GLN A 88 9.10 -39.13 18.21
N SER A 89 8.79 -38.71 19.44
CA SER A 89 9.81 -38.18 20.37
C SER A 89 10.71 -39.26 20.96
N GLY A 90 10.39 -40.55 20.78
CA GLY A 90 11.10 -41.69 21.34
C GLY A 90 10.82 -41.97 22.83
N ASP A 91 9.70 -41.46 23.37
CA ASP A 91 9.30 -41.69 24.76
C ASP A 91 8.04 -42.56 24.87
N ASN A 92 8.22 -43.86 24.61
CA ASN A 92 7.15 -44.87 24.65
C ASN A 92 6.63 -45.20 26.07
N GLN A 93 6.83 -44.31 27.07
CA GLN A 93 6.36 -44.48 28.44
C GLN A 93 5.00 -43.80 28.64
N LEU A 94 3.93 -44.43 28.16
CA LEU A 94 2.55 -43.99 28.32
C LEU A 94 1.73 -45.04 29.07
N ASP A 95 1.12 -44.64 30.20
CA ASP A 95 0.27 -45.50 31.02
C ASP A 95 -1.18 -44.97 30.98
N LEU A 96 -2.13 -45.79 30.50
CA LEU A 96 -3.53 -45.40 30.31
C LEU A 96 -4.47 -46.08 31.30
N LYS A 97 -5.51 -45.36 31.74
CA LYS A 97 -6.60 -45.89 32.59
C LYS A 97 -7.97 -45.68 31.95
N TYR A 98 -9.00 -46.24 32.58
CA TYR A 98 -10.41 -46.17 32.17
C TYR A 98 -10.66 -46.56 30.70
N GLY A 99 -9.92 -47.54 30.19
CA GLY A 99 -10.07 -48.05 28.81
C GLY A 99 -9.42 -47.19 27.73
N GLY A 100 -8.46 -46.32 28.09
CA GLY A 100 -7.74 -45.43 27.16
C GLY A 100 -8.14 -43.97 27.27
N ASN A 101 -9.18 -43.67 28.06
CA ASN A 101 -9.81 -42.34 28.10
C ASN A 101 -9.09 -41.34 29.01
N TYR A 102 -8.09 -41.77 29.78
CA TYR A 102 -7.32 -40.92 30.70
C TYR A 102 -5.87 -41.38 30.78
N ILE A 103 -4.97 -40.40 30.79
CA ILE A 103 -3.52 -40.57 30.89
C ILE A 103 -3.17 -40.64 32.37
N ALA A 104 -2.73 -41.81 32.83
CA ALA A 104 -2.32 -42.02 34.21
C ALA A 104 -0.84 -41.71 34.44
N GLY A 105 0.00 -41.79 33.39
CA GLY A 105 1.40 -41.37 33.43
C GLY A 105 2.02 -41.18 32.06
N ILE A 106 2.98 -40.25 31.96
CA ILE A 106 3.88 -40.05 30.80
C ILE A 106 5.30 -39.91 31.34
N ASN A 107 6.31 -40.43 30.63
CA ASN A 107 7.74 -40.31 30.99
C ASN A 107 8.10 -40.82 32.40
N GLY A 108 7.29 -41.73 32.96
CA GLY A 108 7.44 -42.21 34.33
C GLY A 108 6.96 -41.25 35.42
N LEU A 109 6.26 -40.16 35.06
CA LEU A 109 5.56 -39.25 35.99
C LEU A 109 4.06 -39.56 35.95
N TYR A 110 3.51 -39.94 37.10
CA TYR A 110 2.14 -40.43 37.26
C TYR A 110 1.22 -39.45 37.98
N GLU A 111 -0.08 -39.64 37.85
CA GLU A 111 -1.05 -39.04 38.76
C GLU A 111 -0.70 -39.31 40.22
N PHE A 112 -0.94 -38.31 41.07
CA PHE A 112 -0.63 -38.26 42.50
C PHE A 112 0.85 -38.17 42.92
N ASP A 113 1.83 -38.31 42.01
CA ASP A 113 3.28 -38.24 42.33
C ASP A 113 3.74 -36.90 42.95
N ARG A 114 3.02 -35.81 42.69
CA ARG A 114 3.29 -34.46 43.24
C ARG A 114 2.28 -34.05 44.33
N GLY A 115 1.35 -34.92 44.69
CA GLY A 115 0.35 -34.71 45.74
C GLY A 115 -1.03 -35.26 45.33
N PRO A 116 -1.99 -35.41 46.26
CA PRO A 116 -3.29 -36.06 46.01
C PRO A 116 -4.23 -35.31 45.03
N MET A 117 -3.74 -34.25 44.40
CA MET A 117 -4.46 -33.41 43.42
C MET A 117 -3.62 -33.18 42.15
N SER A 118 -2.55 -33.95 41.95
CA SER A 118 -1.68 -33.87 40.77
C SER A 118 -2.02 -34.92 39.72
N GLY A 119 -1.83 -34.60 38.44
CA GLY A 119 -2.17 -35.50 37.34
C GLY A 119 -2.03 -34.86 35.96
N TRP A 120 -2.32 -35.65 34.92
CA TRP A 120 -2.28 -35.20 33.53
C TRP A 120 -3.63 -34.61 33.11
N MET A 121 -3.56 -33.50 32.38
CA MET A 121 -4.68 -32.81 31.74
C MET A 121 -4.30 -32.49 30.29
N TYR A 122 -5.28 -32.12 29.47
CA TYR A 122 -5.03 -31.60 28.12
C TYR A 122 -6.04 -30.52 27.77
N TYR A 123 -5.61 -29.57 26.95
CA TYR A 123 -6.42 -28.51 26.35
C TYR A 123 -6.24 -28.58 24.82
N ILE A 124 -7.23 -28.10 24.08
CA ILE A 124 -7.17 -27.95 22.61
C ILE A 124 -7.46 -26.50 22.28
N ASP A 125 -6.63 -25.88 21.44
CA ASP A 125 -6.70 -24.46 21.04
C ASP A 125 -6.73 -23.47 22.21
N ASN A 126 -6.11 -23.86 23.34
CA ASN A 126 -6.13 -23.18 24.63
C ASN A 126 -7.50 -23.20 25.35
N GLU A 127 -8.48 -23.97 24.86
CA GLU A 127 -9.77 -24.21 25.53
C GLU A 127 -9.78 -25.50 26.38
N PHE A 128 -10.55 -25.46 27.49
CA PHE A 128 -10.72 -26.61 28.38
C PHE A 128 -11.65 -27.66 27.78
N VAL A 129 -11.14 -28.86 27.56
CA VAL A 129 -11.91 -30.00 27.07
C VAL A 129 -12.49 -30.83 28.24
N PRO A 130 -13.81 -30.85 28.47
CA PRO A 130 -14.43 -31.49 29.63
C PRO A 130 -14.73 -32.99 29.44
N VAL A 131 -13.98 -33.66 28.57
CA VAL A 131 -14.10 -35.10 28.24
C VAL A 131 -12.71 -35.76 28.27
N GLY A 132 -12.66 -37.08 28.18
CA GLY A 132 -11.39 -37.81 28.13
C GLY A 132 -10.76 -37.83 26.72
N VAL A 133 -9.46 -38.14 26.67
CA VAL A 133 -8.64 -38.11 25.43
C VAL A 133 -9.08 -39.09 24.34
N LEU A 134 -9.88 -40.11 24.69
CA LEU A 134 -10.47 -41.06 23.74
C LEU A 134 -11.86 -40.60 23.25
N GLU A 135 -12.56 -39.77 24.02
CA GLU A 135 -13.87 -39.24 23.65
C GLU A 135 -13.77 -38.07 22.66
N HIS A 136 -12.80 -37.17 22.82
CA HIS A 136 -12.66 -36.00 21.96
C HIS A 136 -12.17 -36.38 20.54
N LYS A 137 -12.95 -36.02 19.51
CA LYS A 137 -12.54 -36.05 18.10
C LYS A 137 -11.74 -34.81 17.78
N ILE A 138 -10.63 -34.98 17.08
CA ILE A 138 -9.77 -33.88 16.61
C ILE A 138 -10.12 -33.49 15.17
N GLU A 139 -9.93 -32.21 14.84
CA GLU A 139 -10.11 -31.61 13.53
C GLU A 139 -8.80 -30.98 12.99
N ASP A 140 -8.83 -30.51 11.74
CA ASP A 140 -7.61 -30.20 10.97
C ASP A 140 -7.09 -28.80 11.36
N GLY A 141 -5.91 -28.76 11.99
CA GLY A 141 -5.32 -27.57 12.60
C GLY A 141 -5.43 -27.48 14.13
N ASP A 142 -6.03 -28.46 14.82
CA ASP A 142 -6.12 -28.48 16.29
C ASP A 142 -4.72 -28.39 16.95
N SER A 143 -4.58 -27.53 17.96
CA SER A 143 -3.38 -27.43 18.80
C SER A 143 -3.59 -28.12 20.16
N ILE A 144 -3.02 -29.32 20.32
CA ILE A 144 -3.22 -30.21 21.46
C ILE A 144 -2.07 -30.06 22.47
N VAL A 145 -2.33 -29.39 23.59
CA VAL A 145 -1.34 -29.26 24.68
C VAL A 145 -1.71 -30.17 25.84
N VAL A 146 -0.92 -31.24 26.03
CA VAL A 146 -0.98 -32.13 27.21
C VAL A 146 -0.05 -31.60 28.28
N PHE A 147 -0.49 -31.55 29.54
CA PHE A 147 0.33 -31.03 30.62
C PHE A 147 0.06 -31.68 31.97
N TYR A 148 1.08 -31.70 32.83
CA TYR A 148 0.97 -32.14 34.20
C TYR A 148 0.69 -30.97 35.15
N VAL A 149 -0.32 -31.11 36.00
CA VAL A 149 -0.64 -30.16 37.08
C VAL A 149 -0.25 -30.74 38.44
N GLU A 150 0.26 -29.91 39.34
CA GLU A 150 0.56 -30.31 40.72
C GLU A 150 -0.67 -30.20 41.65
N ASN A 151 -1.61 -29.31 41.32
CA ASN A 151 -2.92 -29.21 41.95
C ASN A 151 -3.97 -28.74 40.92
N TYR A 152 -4.83 -29.65 40.45
CA TYR A 152 -5.85 -29.32 39.43
C TYR A 152 -6.87 -28.24 39.87
N THR A 153 -7.04 -28.00 41.18
CA THR A 153 -7.94 -26.95 41.68
C THR A 153 -7.28 -25.57 41.83
N ASP A 154 -5.97 -25.48 41.65
CA ASP A 154 -5.19 -24.24 41.77
C ASP A 154 -4.11 -24.18 40.68
N ASN A 155 -4.57 -24.39 39.44
CA ASN A 155 -3.77 -24.31 38.22
C ASN A 155 -4.37 -23.30 37.24
N THR A 156 -3.51 -22.64 36.45
CA THR A 156 -3.90 -21.82 35.29
C THR A 156 -3.24 -22.43 34.05
N PHE A 157 -3.99 -22.81 33.03
CA PHE A 157 -3.38 -23.13 31.74
C PHE A 157 -2.92 -21.82 31.10
N ALA A 158 -1.63 -21.68 30.77
CA ALA A 158 -1.02 -20.42 30.36
C ALA A 158 -0.27 -20.55 29.02
N TRP A 159 -0.36 -19.52 28.20
CA TRP A 159 0.27 -19.40 26.88
C TRP A 159 0.65 -17.93 26.58
N PHE A 160 1.67 -17.72 25.76
CA PHE A 160 1.95 -16.39 25.25
C PHE A 160 1.00 -16.08 24.08
N LYS A 161 0.57 -14.82 23.91
CA LYS A 161 -0.22 -14.44 22.71
C LYS A 161 0.56 -14.52 21.39
N THR A 162 1.88 -14.60 21.48
CA THR A 162 2.80 -14.67 20.35
C THR A 162 3.70 -15.89 20.55
N ASN A 163 3.50 -16.93 19.74
CA ASN A 163 4.27 -18.18 19.88
C ASN A 163 5.63 -18.11 19.17
N GLU A 164 5.82 -17.26 18.15
CA GLU A 164 7.13 -16.99 17.54
C GLU A 164 7.33 -15.48 17.32
N ILE A 165 8.55 -14.98 17.56
CA ILE A 165 8.93 -13.58 17.31
C ILE A 165 10.40 -13.47 16.86
N VAL A 166 10.69 -12.51 15.99
CA VAL A 166 12.06 -12.15 15.56
C VAL A 166 12.40 -10.75 16.10
N VAL A 167 13.58 -10.60 16.71
CA VAL A 167 14.04 -9.36 17.37
C VAL A 167 15.52 -9.11 17.10
N GLU A 168 16.01 -7.88 17.23
CA GLU A 168 17.44 -7.58 17.12
C GLU A 168 18.16 -7.67 18.47
N ALA A 169 19.43 -8.09 18.44
CA ALA A 169 20.25 -8.16 19.64
C ALA A 169 20.39 -6.79 20.34
N GLY A 170 20.00 -6.74 21.61
CA GLY A 170 20.05 -5.53 22.44
C GLY A 170 18.89 -4.55 22.26
N LYS A 171 17.86 -4.88 21.46
CA LYS A 171 16.58 -4.12 21.47
C LYS A 171 15.61 -4.78 22.48
N PRO A 172 14.86 -3.99 23.26
CA PRO A 172 13.81 -4.52 24.12
C PRO A 172 12.59 -4.93 23.28
N PHE A 173 11.94 -6.03 23.67
CA PHE A 173 10.69 -6.51 23.07
C PHE A 173 9.66 -6.87 24.13
N ASN A 174 8.39 -6.90 23.74
CA ASN A 174 7.26 -7.16 24.63
C ASN A 174 6.65 -8.54 24.36
N MET A 175 6.19 -9.21 25.40
CA MET A 175 5.38 -10.44 25.32
C MET A 175 4.21 -10.33 26.31
N GLU A 176 3.06 -10.92 25.96
CA GLU A 176 1.89 -11.00 26.86
C GLU A 176 1.57 -12.45 27.20
N LEU A 177 1.55 -12.78 28.49
CA LEU A 177 1.23 -14.10 29.03
C LEU A 177 -0.23 -14.14 29.47
N THR A 178 -1.06 -14.81 28.67
CA THR A 178 -2.48 -15.06 28.96
C THR A 178 -2.63 -16.41 29.66
N GLY A 179 -3.69 -16.57 30.44
CA GLY A 179 -4.03 -17.87 31.00
C GLY A 179 -5.52 -18.05 31.26
N VAL A 180 -5.93 -19.30 31.47
CA VAL A 180 -7.31 -19.70 31.72
C VAL A 180 -7.39 -20.65 32.92
N ASN A 181 -8.38 -20.42 33.77
CA ASN A 181 -8.81 -21.40 34.78
C ASN A 181 -10.19 -21.93 34.38
N TYR A 182 -10.20 -23.13 33.79
CA TYR A 182 -11.36 -23.75 33.13
C TYR A 182 -11.97 -22.89 32.02
N ASN A 183 -12.84 -21.94 32.39
CA ASN A 183 -13.58 -21.07 31.47
C ASN A 183 -13.30 -19.57 31.68
N ASN A 184 -12.47 -19.21 32.68
CA ASN A 184 -12.15 -17.82 32.99
C ASN A 184 -10.76 -17.47 32.47
N ILE A 185 -10.72 -16.78 31.33
CA ILE A 185 -9.47 -16.24 30.73
C ILE A 185 -9.11 -14.93 31.45
N SER A 186 -7.84 -14.80 31.83
CA SER A 186 -7.28 -13.63 32.51
C SER A 186 -5.76 -13.54 32.27
N PRO A 187 -5.16 -12.35 32.32
CA PRO A 187 -3.70 -12.23 32.30
C PRO A 187 -3.04 -12.91 33.49
N VAL A 188 -1.79 -13.35 33.31
CA VAL A 188 -1.04 -14.10 34.34
C VAL A 188 -0.07 -13.17 35.07
N ASP A 189 -0.56 -12.52 36.13
CA ASP A 189 0.26 -11.70 37.04
C ASP A 189 1.38 -12.50 37.76
N GLY A 190 2.56 -11.90 37.88
CA GLY A 190 3.64 -12.37 38.77
C GLY A 190 4.30 -13.69 38.37
N ALA A 191 4.30 -14.06 37.09
CA ALA A 191 5.01 -15.24 36.59
C ALA A 191 6.46 -14.90 36.23
N THR A 192 7.43 -15.62 36.81
CA THR A 192 8.86 -15.51 36.51
C THR A 192 9.13 -16.04 35.11
N ILE A 193 9.82 -15.25 34.29
CA ILE A 193 10.13 -15.63 32.91
C ILE A 193 11.36 -16.53 32.84
N LEU A 194 11.28 -17.56 32.00
CA LEU A 194 12.34 -18.53 31.76
C LEU A 194 12.84 -18.39 30.32
N VAL A 195 14.16 -18.25 30.14
CA VAL A 195 14.82 -18.30 28.83
C VAL A 195 15.74 -19.52 28.81
N ASN A 196 15.56 -20.41 27.83
CA ASN A 196 16.31 -21.66 27.70
C ASN A 196 16.36 -22.46 29.04
N GLU A 197 15.17 -22.71 29.61
CA GLU A 197 14.93 -23.41 30.89
C GLU A 197 15.53 -22.76 32.15
N LYS A 198 15.85 -21.46 32.12
CA LYS A 198 16.46 -20.75 33.26
C LYS A 198 15.76 -19.44 33.54
N ALA A 199 15.51 -19.13 34.81
CA ALA A 199 14.95 -17.86 35.24
C ALA A 199 15.76 -16.69 34.67
N TYR A 200 15.15 -15.94 33.77
CA TYR A 200 15.75 -14.82 33.09
C TYR A 200 15.90 -13.64 34.06
N LYS A 201 16.99 -12.90 33.89
CA LYS A 201 17.36 -11.78 34.74
C LYS A 201 17.88 -10.63 33.91
N GLU A 202 17.39 -9.44 34.20
CA GLU A 202 17.83 -8.18 33.62
C GLU A 202 18.29 -7.29 34.77
N ASN A 203 19.52 -6.77 34.70
CA ASN A 203 20.16 -6.02 35.79
C ASN A 203 20.17 -6.75 37.16
N ASP A 204 20.43 -8.07 37.14
CA ASP A 204 20.38 -9.01 38.28
C ASP A 204 18.99 -9.24 38.92
N GLU A 205 17.95 -8.47 38.57
CA GLU A 205 16.57 -8.70 39.03
C GLU A 205 15.86 -9.75 38.15
N GLN A 206 14.90 -10.48 38.70
CA GLN A 206 14.12 -11.47 37.93
C GLN A 206 13.02 -10.75 37.15
N VAL A 207 12.91 -11.04 35.85
CA VAL A 207 11.77 -10.55 35.07
C VAL A 207 10.53 -11.36 35.41
N VAL A 208 9.47 -10.66 35.77
CA VAL A 208 8.13 -11.18 36.04
C VAL A 208 7.11 -10.43 35.19
N THR A 209 5.97 -11.06 34.92
CA THR A 209 4.82 -10.41 34.28
C THR A 209 4.10 -9.44 35.21
N ASP A 210 3.52 -8.38 34.64
CA ASP A 210 2.71 -7.37 35.35
C ASP A 210 1.26 -7.84 35.60
N GLU A 211 0.46 -6.97 36.25
CA GLU A 211 -0.97 -7.23 36.54
C GLU A 211 -1.83 -7.46 35.28
N ASN A 212 -1.32 -7.06 34.11
CA ASN A 212 -1.92 -7.21 32.79
C ASN A 212 -1.27 -8.34 31.97
N GLY A 213 -0.42 -9.17 32.59
CA GLY A 213 0.29 -10.30 31.97
C GLY A 213 1.42 -9.90 31.02
N ASN A 214 1.74 -8.62 30.89
CA ASN A 214 2.79 -8.11 30.02
C ASN A 214 4.16 -8.29 30.65
N LEU A 215 5.17 -8.41 29.79
CA LEU A 215 6.58 -8.20 30.14
C LEU A 215 7.29 -7.44 29.01
N THR A 216 8.35 -6.74 29.37
CA THR A 216 9.38 -6.22 28.45
C THR A 216 10.71 -6.86 28.83
N MET A 217 11.51 -7.28 27.86
CA MET A 217 12.83 -7.87 28.11
C MET A 217 13.79 -7.66 26.93
N THR A 218 15.10 -7.79 27.18
CA THR A 218 16.16 -7.63 26.17
C THR A 218 16.98 -8.92 25.98
N LEU A 219 17.44 -9.22 24.75
CA LEU A 219 18.38 -10.31 24.50
C LEU A 219 19.59 -9.81 23.71
N ASP A 220 20.76 -9.70 24.35
CA ASP A 220 21.96 -9.06 23.78
C ASP A 220 22.74 -9.90 22.76
N LYS A 221 22.30 -11.13 22.47
CA LYS A 221 23.09 -12.12 21.72
C LYS A 221 22.27 -12.78 20.63
N PRO A 222 22.72 -12.74 19.35
CA PRO A 222 22.06 -13.44 18.27
C PRO A 222 21.98 -14.95 18.49
N GLY A 223 20.87 -15.56 18.07
CA GLY A 223 20.57 -16.99 18.24
C GLY A 223 19.09 -17.26 18.45
N GLU A 224 18.70 -18.53 18.47
CA GLU A 224 17.35 -18.97 18.84
C GLU A 224 17.26 -19.21 20.36
N TYR A 225 16.11 -18.86 20.95
CA TYR A 225 15.80 -19.01 22.36
C TYR A 225 14.39 -19.58 22.54
N THR A 226 14.21 -20.46 23.52
CA THR A 226 12.88 -20.83 24.03
C THR A 226 12.52 -19.93 25.21
N LEU A 227 11.29 -19.42 25.20
CA LEU A 227 10.67 -18.65 26.26
C LEU A 227 9.61 -19.50 26.96
N SER A 228 9.62 -19.51 28.28
CA SER A 228 8.59 -20.11 29.13
C SER A 228 8.37 -19.26 30.38
N ALA A 229 7.53 -19.70 31.31
CA ALA A 229 7.26 -18.99 32.56
C ALA A 229 6.98 -19.96 33.72
N GLU A 230 7.17 -19.47 34.94
CA GLU A 230 6.81 -20.19 36.16
C GLU A 230 6.24 -19.28 37.25
N ARG A 231 5.21 -19.76 37.94
CA ARG A 231 4.66 -19.13 39.13
C ARG A 231 4.47 -20.18 40.21
N LEU A 232 5.18 -20.02 41.32
CA LEU A 232 5.17 -20.93 42.46
C LEU A 232 4.22 -20.42 43.55
N LYS A 233 3.45 -21.33 44.14
CA LYS A 233 2.47 -21.03 45.19
C LYS A 233 2.46 -22.20 46.17
N ASN A 234 2.87 -21.96 47.42
CA ASN A 234 3.03 -23.02 48.43
C ASN A 234 3.89 -24.21 47.95
N ASP A 235 5.06 -23.89 47.36
CA ASP A 235 6.08 -24.83 46.88
C ASP A 235 5.67 -25.76 45.71
N TYR A 236 4.53 -25.50 45.05
CA TYR A 236 4.15 -26.10 43.76
C TYR A 236 3.93 -25.05 42.65
N ARG A 237 4.04 -25.46 41.39
CA ARG A 237 3.74 -24.64 40.20
C ARG A 237 2.22 -24.52 40.00
N ASN A 238 1.72 -23.28 39.94
CA ASN A 238 0.28 -22.97 39.84
C ASN A 238 -0.15 -22.43 38.46
N ILE A 239 0.76 -22.52 37.49
CA ILE A 239 0.51 -22.29 36.06
C ILE A 239 1.10 -23.45 35.25
N THR A 240 0.56 -23.76 34.08
CA THR A 240 1.25 -24.65 33.13
C THR A 240 2.48 -23.95 32.56
N ARG A 241 3.35 -24.70 31.89
CA ARG A 241 4.49 -24.13 31.17
C ARG A 241 4.02 -23.57 29.82
N PRO A 242 4.02 -22.24 29.61
CA PRO A 242 3.83 -21.68 28.29
C PRO A 242 5.08 -21.96 27.44
N TYR A 243 4.96 -21.79 26.12
CA TYR A 243 6.06 -21.90 25.18
C TYR A 243 5.96 -20.76 24.16
N ALA A 244 7.11 -20.17 23.82
CA ALA A 244 7.28 -19.35 22.63
C ALA A 244 8.74 -19.43 22.15
N LYS A 245 8.98 -19.18 20.87
CA LYS A 245 10.29 -19.11 20.24
C LYS A 245 10.67 -17.65 19.99
N VAL A 246 11.90 -17.27 20.37
CA VAL A 246 12.46 -15.94 20.12
C VAL A 246 13.74 -16.09 19.29
N THR A 247 13.75 -15.50 18.09
CA THR A 247 14.91 -15.49 17.20
C THR A 247 15.58 -14.14 17.24
N VAL A 248 16.82 -14.08 17.73
CA VAL A 248 17.58 -12.85 17.88
C VAL A 248 18.58 -12.69 16.72
N THR A 249 18.49 -11.59 15.99
CA THR A 249 19.39 -11.24 14.87
C THR A 249 20.59 -10.40 15.34
N LYS A 250 21.60 -10.20 14.49
CA LYS A 250 22.68 -9.23 14.75
C LYS A 250 22.12 -7.80 14.70
N PRO A 251 22.71 -6.84 15.45
CA PRO A 251 22.45 -5.43 15.20
C PRO A 251 22.82 -5.09 13.76
N LYS A 252 21.99 -4.29 13.09
CA LYS A 252 22.31 -3.74 11.78
C LYS A 252 23.31 -2.58 11.93
N ASP A 253 24.20 -2.46 10.95
CA ASP A 253 25.05 -1.30 10.76
C ASP A 253 24.32 -0.29 9.85
N GLU A 254 24.24 0.96 10.29
CA GLU A 254 23.39 2.03 9.72
C GLU A 254 24.22 3.27 9.32
N THR A 255 25.54 3.22 9.51
CA THR A 255 26.47 4.32 9.24
C THR A 255 26.91 4.32 7.76
N PRO A 256 26.71 5.42 6.99
CA PRO A 256 27.22 5.49 5.62
C PRO A 256 28.69 5.92 5.58
N PRO A 257 29.49 5.40 4.62
CA PRO A 257 30.89 5.80 4.45
C PRO A 257 31.08 7.31 4.18
N GLU A 258 32.16 7.89 4.68
CA GLU A 258 32.60 9.24 4.33
C GLU A 258 33.37 9.22 2.98
N ILE A 259 33.18 10.25 2.14
CA ILE A 259 33.87 10.42 0.85
C ILE A 259 34.60 11.76 0.84
N SER A 260 35.87 11.73 0.47
CA SER A 260 36.71 12.90 0.22
C SER A 260 37.21 12.89 -1.23
N VAL A 261 37.22 14.06 -1.88
CA VAL A 261 37.65 14.21 -3.28
C VAL A 261 38.59 15.41 -3.41
N GLU A 262 39.79 15.19 -3.95
CA GLU A 262 40.74 16.26 -4.28
C GLU A 262 40.90 16.42 -5.79
N GLY A 263 41.00 17.66 -6.27
CA GLY A 263 41.22 17.97 -7.69
C GLY A 263 39.95 18.24 -8.51
N MET A 264 38.76 18.08 -7.91
CA MET A 264 37.48 18.53 -8.48
C MET A 264 36.78 19.50 -7.53
N THR A 265 35.98 20.39 -8.11
CA THR A 265 35.02 21.26 -7.42
C THR A 265 33.81 21.41 -8.32
N ASP A 266 32.62 21.54 -7.75
CA ASP A 266 31.41 21.78 -8.54
C ASP A 266 31.50 23.11 -9.32
N GLY A 267 31.09 23.09 -10.59
CA GLY A 267 31.20 24.23 -11.52
C GLY A 267 32.61 24.48 -12.09
N LEU A 268 33.51 23.50 -12.09
CA LEU A 268 34.89 23.67 -12.60
C LEU A 268 34.93 23.77 -14.13
N GLU A 269 35.51 24.84 -14.67
CA GLU A 269 35.80 25.00 -16.10
C GLU A 269 37.22 24.49 -16.46
N VAL A 270 37.36 23.73 -17.54
CA VAL A 270 38.64 23.21 -18.06
C VAL A 270 38.74 23.30 -19.59
N ASN A 271 39.98 23.38 -20.10
CA ASN A 271 40.27 23.51 -21.54
C ASN A 271 41.06 22.31 -22.10
N GLU A 272 41.23 21.25 -21.30
CA GLU A 272 41.91 20.01 -21.67
C GLU A 272 40.91 18.85 -21.56
N PRO A 273 40.90 17.88 -22.49
CA PRO A 273 39.92 16.81 -22.51
C PRO A 273 40.14 15.73 -21.43
N SER A 274 41.17 15.82 -20.57
CA SER A 274 41.31 14.93 -19.41
C SER A 274 41.38 15.67 -18.08
N LEU A 275 40.69 15.11 -17.08
CA LEU A 275 40.61 15.63 -15.72
C LEU A 275 41.26 14.64 -14.74
N LYS A 276 42.01 15.14 -13.77
CA LYS A 276 42.72 14.32 -12.77
C LYS A 276 42.28 14.67 -11.36
N PHE A 277 41.91 13.66 -10.59
CA PHE A 277 41.39 13.80 -9.24
C PHE A 277 41.73 12.59 -8.38
N SER A 278 41.70 12.75 -7.07
CA SER A 278 41.87 11.66 -6.09
C SER A 278 40.55 11.45 -5.35
N VAL A 279 40.26 10.21 -4.97
CA VAL A 279 39.12 9.85 -4.11
C VAL A 279 39.64 9.05 -2.93
N GLU A 280 39.25 9.42 -1.72
CA GLU A 280 39.45 8.64 -0.50
C GLU A 280 38.08 8.39 0.13
N ALA A 281 37.72 7.14 0.37
CA ALA A 281 36.48 6.74 1.03
C ALA A 281 36.77 5.79 2.19
N SER A 282 36.09 6.00 3.32
CA SER A 282 36.31 5.25 4.56
C SER A 282 35.07 5.22 5.45
N ASP A 283 34.96 4.21 6.30
CA ASP A 283 33.88 4.04 7.26
C ASP A 283 34.44 3.70 8.66
N ASP A 284 33.67 3.91 9.73
CA ASP A 284 34.13 3.66 11.10
C ASP A 284 33.81 2.26 11.64
N GLN A 285 32.83 1.56 11.04
CA GLN A 285 32.46 0.17 11.36
C GLN A 285 33.01 -0.81 10.32
N SER A 286 32.91 -0.48 9.03
CA SER A 286 33.41 -1.28 7.90
C SER A 286 34.86 -0.96 7.53
N LYS A 287 35.55 -1.95 6.95
CA LYS A 287 36.88 -1.80 6.33
C LYS A 287 36.90 -2.19 4.85
N ALA A 288 35.78 -2.65 4.32
CA ALA A 288 35.62 -2.96 2.91
C ALA A 288 34.63 -1.98 2.32
N ILE A 289 35.14 -1.07 1.50
CA ILE A 289 34.38 -0.06 0.78
C ILE A 289 34.45 -0.36 -0.70
N THR A 290 33.28 -0.46 -1.34
CA THR A 290 33.15 -0.53 -2.79
C THR A 290 32.93 0.89 -3.30
N LEU A 291 33.88 1.41 -4.07
CA LEU A 291 33.70 2.63 -4.85
C LEU A 291 33.12 2.29 -6.23
N SER A 292 32.21 3.14 -6.69
CA SER A 292 31.82 3.26 -8.09
C SER A 292 31.74 4.74 -8.48
N ALA A 293 31.83 5.03 -9.76
CA ALA A 293 31.54 6.37 -10.27
C ALA A 293 30.94 6.31 -11.67
N THR A 294 30.23 7.37 -12.04
CA THR A 294 29.75 7.63 -13.40
C THR A 294 30.20 9.00 -13.90
N LEU A 295 30.33 9.12 -15.22
CA LEU A 295 30.54 10.36 -15.95
C LEU A 295 29.43 10.47 -16.98
N ASN A 296 28.55 11.45 -16.84
CA ASN A 296 27.34 11.58 -17.67
C ASN A 296 26.52 10.28 -17.71
N GLU A 297 26.26 9.73 -16.51
CA GLU A 297 25.53 8.47 -16.26
C GLU A 297 26.26 7.19 -16.68
N GLU A 298 27.25 7.25 -17.58
CA GLU A 298 28.10 6.11 -17.98
C GLU A 298 29.11 5.70 -16.89
N PRO A 299 29.27 4.40 -16.56
CA PRO A 299 30.23 3.93 -15.56
C PRO A 299 31.70 4.21 -15.90
N ILE A 300 32.48 4.66 -14.91
CA ILE A 300 33.92 4.89 -15.01
C ILE A 300 34.71 4.15 -13.93
N GLU A 301 35.86 3.59 -14.28
CA GLU A 301 36.79 3.01 -13.29
C GLU A 301 37.48 4.12 -12.48
N ILE A 302 37.22 4.15 -11.17
CA ILE A 302 37.98 4.94 -10.19
C ILE A 302 38.61 4.03 -9.13
N LYS A 303 39.65 4.51 -8.46
CA LYS A 303 40.40 3.81 -7.42
C LYS A 303 40.49 4.67 -6.18
N ASN A 304 40.31 4.03 -5.02
CA ASN A 304 40.56 4.63 -3.70
C ASN A 304 42.04 4.95 -3.53
N ASP A 305 42.34 6.02 -2.79
CA ASP A 305 43.68 6.42 -2.34
C ASP A 305 44.68 6.62 -3.51
N GLN A 306 44.18 6.91 -4.71
CA GLN A 306 44.96 7.02 -5.95
C GLN A 306 44.45 8.17 -6.83
N GLN A 307 45.36 8.72 -7.64
CA GLN A 307 45.00 9.68 -8.69
C GLN A 307 44.35 8.94 -9.86
N ASN A 308 43.09 9.28 -10.11
CA ASN A 308 42.28 8.89 -11.25
C ASN A 308 42.46 9.90 -12.38
N GLU A 309 42.26 9.45 -13.62
CA GLU A 309 42.21 10.28 -14.82
C GLU A 309 41.04 9.83 -15.69
N ILE A 310 40.16 10.77 -16.03
CA ILE A 310 39.00 10.54 -16.91
C ILE A 310 39.08 11.46 -18.12
N TYR A 311 38.36 11.12 -19.18
CA TYR A 311 38.22 11.95 -20.38
C TYR A 311 36.83 12.57 -20.42
N LEU A 312 36.75 13.89 -20.60
CA LEU A 312 35.51 14.65 -20.57
C LEU A 312 34.90 14.80 -21.96
N ASN A 313 33.57 14.81 -22.03
CA ASN A 313 32.83 15.24 -23.21
C ASN A 313 32.87 16.76 -23.33
N GLU A 314 32.82 17.32 -24.54
CA GLU A 314 32.73 18.77 -24.70
C GLU A 314 31.37 19.29 -24.20
N GLY A 315 31.39 20.44 -23.51
CA GLY A 315 30.26 20.97 -22.76
C GLY A 315 30.22 20.49 -21.31
N ARG A 316 29.01 20.20 -20.83
CA ARG A 316 28.70 19.84 -19.43
C ARG A 316 29.01 18.38 -19.15
N ASN A 317 29.67 18.11 -18.02
CA ASN A 317 30.00 16.78 -17.52
C ASN A 317 29.54 16.61 -16.08
N LEU A 318 28.60 15.70 -15.82
CA LEU A 318 28.21 15.34 -14.45
C LEU A 318 28.99 14.11 -13.99
N ILE A 319 29.85 14.27 -13.00
CA ILE A 319 30.57 13.17 -12.35
C ILE A 319 29.85 12.85 -11.04
N VAL A 320 29.53 11.57 -10.83
CA VAL A 320 28.91 11.07 -9.59
C VAL A 320 29.81 9.99 -9.01
N ILE A 321 30.21 10.12 -7.75
CA ILE A 321 31.04 9.16 -7.03
C ILE A 321 30.20 8.56 -5.91
N THR A 322 30.17 7.23 -5.77
CA THR A 322 29.41 6.55 -4.72
C THR A 322 30.30 5.54 -3.99
N ALA A 323 30.26 5.59 -2.66
CA ALA A 323 30.91 4.62 -1.78
C ALA A 323 29.84 3.77 -1.09
N LYS A 324 30.10 2.47 -0.93
CA LYS A 324 29.22 1.52 -0.26
C LYS A 324 30.00 0.57 0.65
N ASP A 325 29.50 0.28 1.84
CA ASP A 325 30.06 -0.67 2.80
C ASP A 325 29.60 -2.14 2.57
N GLU A 326 29.90 -3.03 3.53
CA GLU A 326 29.39 -4.42 3.56
C GLU A 326 27.92 -4.53 4.02
N ALA A 327 27.42 -3.55 4.78
CA ALA A 327 26.09 -3.57 5.39
C ALA A 327 24.96 -3.15 4.43
N GLY A 328 25.30 -2.37 3.40
CA GLY A 328 24.39 -1.82 2.41
C GLY A 328 24.38 -0.29 2.32
N ASN A 329 24.96 0.42 3.28
CA ASN A 329 24.87 1.87 3.39
C ASN A 329 25.68 2.55 2.28
N LYS A 330 25.21 3.70 1.80
CA LYS A 330 25.78 4.43 0.65
C LYS A 330 25.98 5.91 0.98
N ALA A 331 27.08 6.48 0.51
CA ALA A 331 27.24 7.92 0.34
C ALA A 331 27.50 8.23 -1.14
N THR A 332 27.12 9.44 -1.58
CA THR A 332 27.23 9.87 -2.98
C THR A 332 27.61 11.33 -3.08
N GLU A 333 28.72 11.61 -3.77
CA GLU A 333 29.22 12.94 -4.10
C GLU A 333 28.98 13.26 -5.58
N ARG A 334 28.82 14.56 -5.92
CA ARG A 334 28.44 15.02 -7.27
C ARG A 334 29.21 16.27 -7.68
N TYR A 335 29.71 16.31 -8.92
CA TYR A 335 30.49 17.41 -9.47
C TYR A 335 30.10 17.70 -10.91
N GLU A 336 29.72 18.94 -11.21
CA GLU A 336 29.50 19.43 -12.58
C GLU A 336 30.77 20.12 -13.11
N ILE A 337 31.32 19.60 -14.21
CA ILE A 337 32.56 20.09 -14.85
C ILE A 337 32.24 20.54 -16.29
N PHE A 338 32.76 21.68 -16.71
CA PHE A 338 32.60 22.20 -18.06
C PHE A 338 33.91 22.11 -18.84
N TYR A 339 33.93 21.34 -19.93
CA TYR A 339 35.07 21.27 -20.85
C TYR A 339 34.75 22.05 -22.14
N GLN A 340 35.68 22.89 -22.61
CA GLN A 340 35.60 23.55 -23.92
C GLN A 340 36.92 23.36 -24.69
N ALA A 341 36.83 22.91 -25.94
CA ALA A 341 37.99 22.77 -26.80
C ALA A 341 38.51 24.13 -27.30
N GLN A 342 39.81 24.20 -27.60
CA GLN A 342 40.41 25.34 -28.28
C GLN A 342 40.37 25.11 -29.81
N GLU A 343 39.37 25.70 -30.47
CA GLU A 343 39.25 25.65 -31.94
C GLU A 343 40.51 26.14 -32.66
N ASN A 344 40.85 25.46 -33.76
CA ASN A 344 41.71 25.98 -34.82
C ASN A 344 40.95 25.82 -36.14
N ASP A 345 40.89 26.88 -36.95
CA ASP A 345 40.16 26.87 -38.24
C ASP A 345 40.71 25.81 -39.22
N ASP A 346 39.89 24.86 -39.70
CA ASP A 346 39.83 24.46 -41.12
C ASP A 346 38.69 23.42 -41.44
N GLU A 347 37.99 23.65 -42.55
CA GLU A 347 37.14 22.77 -43.42
C GLU A 347 36.29 21.57 -42.89
N SER A 348 34.98 21.84 -42.71
CA SER A 348 33.83 21.20 -43.43
C SER A 348 33.15 19.87 -43.01
N ASP A 349 31.81 19.96 -43.02
CA ASP A 349 30.73 18.96 -43.24
C ASP A 349 30.53 17.72 -42.32
N SER A 350 29.36 17.72 -41.64
CA SER A 350 28.52 16.58 -41.17
C SER A 350 29.20 15.35 -40.54
N ASP A 351 28.84 14.94 -39.32
CA ASP A 351 27.46 14.60 -38.92
C ASP A 351 27.26 14.76 -37.40
N SER A 352 26.07 15.17 -36.96
CA SER A 352 25.76 15.48 -35.55
C SER A 352 24.37 14.97 -35.17
N SER A 353 24.31 13.82 -34.52
CA SER A 353 23.09 13.25 -33.94
C SER A 353 23.03 13.53 -32.44
N GLU A 354 22.50 14.70 -32.08
CA GLU A 354 21.93 14.92 -30.75
C GLU A 354 20.82 13.89 -30.49
N ASN A 355 20.66 13.46 -29.24
CA ASN A 355 19.61 12.50 -28.90
C ASN A 355 18.28 13.25 -28.65
N GLU A 356 17.67 13.73 -29.74
CA GLU A 356 16.36 14.39 -29.70
C GLU A 356 15.32 13.48 -29.02
N GLY A 357 14.78 13.93 -27.89
CA GLY A 357 13.66 13.27 -27.23
C GLY A 357 12.40 13.25 -28.11
N VAL A 358 11.46 12.34 -27.81
CA VAL A 358 10.28 12.10 -28.66
C VAL A 358 9.46 13.38 -28.86
N SER A 359 9.45 13.90 -30.09
CA SER A 359 8.73 15.14 -30.40
C SER A 359 7.23 15.03 -30.10
N ILE A 360 6.64 16.10 -29.60
CA ILE A 360 5.22 16.15 -29.25
C ILE A 360 4.32 15.91 -30.47
N GLU A 361 4.81 16.22 -31.68
CA GLU A 361 4.17 15.86 -32.95
C GLU A 361 4.16 14.35 -33.22
N LYS A 362 5.22 13.61 -32.87
CA LYS A 362 5.29 12.14 -32.97
C LYS A 362 4.32 11.48 -31.98
N ILE A 363 4.24 11.98 -30.75
CA ILE A 363 3.24 11.57 -29.75
C ILE A 363 1.82 11.81 -30.28
N LYS A 364 1.53 13.03 -30.72
CA LYS A 364 0.20 13.38 -31.23
C LYS A 364 -0.20 12.55 -32.45
N HIS A 365 0.71 12.30 -33.38
CA HIS A 365 0.42 11.46 -34.54
C HIS A 365 0.09 10.01 -34.16
N ALA A 366 0.75 9.47 -33.13
CA ALA A 366 0.43 8.15 -32.59
C ALA A 366 -0.96 8.11 -31.93
N ILE A 367 -1.31 9.13 -31.13
CA ILE A 367 -2.65 9.32 -30.52
C ILE A 367 -3.72 9.41 -31.60
N ASP A 368 -3.55 10.28 -32.60
CA ASP A 368 -4.50 10.47 -33.70
C ASP A 368 -4.71 9.15 -34.46
N SER A 369 -3.64 8.40 -34.73
CA SER A 369 -3.69 7.12 -35.47
C SER A 369 -4.40 6.01 -34.68
N ALA A 370 -4.12 5.86 -33.38
CA ALA A 370 -4.81 4.89 -32.53
C ALA A 370 -6.28 5.26 -32.28
N SER A 371 -6.58 6.55 -32.13
CA SER A 371 -7.96 7.05 -32.06
C SER A 371 -8.75 6.67 -33.31
N GLN A 372 -8.16 6.88 -34.50
CA GLN A 372 -8.79 6.52 -35.77
C GLN A 372 -8.94 5.00 -35.97
N TYR A 373 -7.99 4.18 -35.48
CA TYR A 373 -8.13 2.72 -35.44
C TYR A 373 -9.36 2.29 -34.61
N ILE A 374 -9.50 2.83 -33.39
CA ILE A 374 -10.62 2.52 -32.48
C ILE A 374 -11.94 2.99 -33.11
N LEU A 375 -12.03 4.26 -33.54
CA LEU A 375 -13.24 4.84 -34.14
C LEU A 375 -13.66 4.09 -35.42
N THR A 376 -12.72 3.66 -36.26
CA THR A 376 -13.01 2.87 -37.48
C THR A 376 -13.58 1.49 -37.15
N LYS A 377 -13.19 0.89 -36.01
CA LYS A 377 -13.76 -0.38 -35.52
C LYS A 377 -15.02 -0.16 -34.68
N GLY A 378 -15.27 1.05 -34.20
CA GLY A 378 -16.29 1.43 -33.22
C GLY A 378 -15.83 1.17 -31.79
N VAL A 379 -16.01 2.16 -30.91
CA VAL A 379 -15.76 2.08 -29.46
C VAL A 379 -16.67 1.00 -28.83
N LYS A 380 -16.09 0.10 -28.04
CA LYS A 380 -16.73 -1.09 -27.45
C LYS A 380 -16.35 -1.33 -25.99
N SER A 381 -15.21 -0.84 -25.53
CA SER A 381 -14.82 -0.88 -24.13
C SER A 381 -15.05 0.48 -23.47
N ASP A 382 -15.23 0.45 -22.14
CA ASP A 382 -15.37 1.65 -21.33
C ASP A 382 -14.03 2.43 -21.24
N TRP A 383 -12.89 1.75 -21.35
CA TRP A 383 -11.56 2.38 -21.40
C TRP A 383 -11.27 3.04 -22.76
N GLU A 384 -11.69 2.42 -23.89
CA GLU A 384 -11.64 3.05 -25.21
C GLU A 384 -12.45 4.37 -25.21
N ALA A 385 -13.61 4.39 -24.55
CA ALA A 385 -14.44 5.59 -24.43
C ALA A 385 -13.78 6.67 -23.56
N ILE A 386 -13.23 6.29 -22.39
CA ILE A 386 -12.46 7.20 -21.52
C ILE A 386 -11.29 7.81 -22.30
N ALA A 387 -10.53 7.01 -23.06
CA ALA A 387 -9.42 7.49 -23.87
C ALA A 387 -9.89 8.46 -24.98
N ILE A 388 -10.92 8.10 -25.76
CA ILE A 388 -11.46 8.95 -26.82
C ILE A 388 -11.97 10.29 -26.28
N ALA A 389 -12.60 10.31 -25.11
CA ALA A 389 -13.09 11.51 -24.42
C ALA A 389 -11.99 12.54 -24.08
N ARG A 390 -10.72 12.10 -24.05
CA ARG A 390 -9.54 12.94 -23.80
C ARG A 390 -8.84 13.40 -25.09
N THR A 391 -9.40 13.07 -26.26
CA THR A 391 -8.94 13.54 -27.58
C THR A 391 -9.89 14.60 -28.16
N SER A 392 -9.58 15.13 -29.34
CA SER A 392 -10.49 16.02 -30.08
C SER A 392 -11.60 15.28 -30.85
N HIS A 393 -11.93 14.04 -30.49
CA HIS A 393 -12.97 13.23 -31.13
C HIS A 393 -14.17 13.05 -30.19
N GLU A 394 -15.38 13.07 -30.75
CA GLU A 394 -16.60 12.74 -30.02
C GLU A 394 -16.70 11.22 -29.80
N ILE A 395 -17.20 10.80 -28.63
CA ILE A 395 -17.52 9.38 -28.36
C ILE A 395 -18.75 9.00 -29.19
N PRO A 396 -18.72 7.91 -29.98
CA PRO A 396 -19.88 7.50 -30.78
C PRO A 396 -21.12 7.17 -29.93
N GLU A 397 -22.29 7.68 -30.33
CA GLU A 397 -23.60 7.47 -29.65
C GLU A 397 -23.89 5.99 -29.30
N GLU A 398 -23.51 5.06 -30.18
CA GLU A 398 -23.66 3.61 -29.96
C GLU A 398 -22.94 3.11 -28.69
N TYR A 399 -21.87 3.77 -28.24
CA TYR A 399 -21.22 3.38 -27.00
C TYR A 399 -22.03 3.77 -25.75
N ASN A 400 -22.89 4.79 -25.78
CA ASN A 400 -23.82 5.05 -24.66
C ASN A 400 -24.75 3.84 -24.40
N ARG A 401 -25.20 3.18 -25.49
CA ARG A 401 -25.95 1.92 -25.43
C ARG A 401 -25.11 0.77 -24.85
N ILE A 402 -23.80 0.74 -25.11
CA ILE A 402 -22.87 -0.27 -24.56
C ILE A 402 -22.60 0.00 -23.07
N PHE A 403 -22.40 1.25 -22.68
CA PHE A 403 -22.24 1.67 -21.28
C PHE A 403 -23.43 1.24 -20.41
N HIS A 404 -24.67 1.56 -20.84
CA HIS A 404 -25.86 1.13 -20.09
C HIS A 404 -26.05 -0.39 -20.09
N GLN A 405 -25.63 -1.09 -21.14
CA GLN A 405 -25.60 -2.55 -21.14
C GLN A 405 -24.55 -3.10 -20.14
N ASN A 406 -23.35 -2.52 -20.07
CA ASN A 406 -22.30 -2.92 -19.13
C ASN A 406 -22.72 -2.64 -17.67
N LEU A 407 -23.40 -1.52 -17.41
CA LEU A 407 -24.00 -1.22 -16.10
C LEU A 407 -25.02 -2.30 -15.68
N GLN A 408 -25.86 -2.78 -16.61
CA GLN A 408 -26.80 -3.86 -16.34
C GLN A 408 -26.06 -5.21 -16.14
N ASP A 409 -25.35 -5.69 -17.17
CA ASP A 409 -24.77 -7.04 -17.27
C ASP A 409 -23.60 -7.27 -16.28
N GLN A 410 -22.94 -6.21 -15.81
CA GLN A 410 -21.70 -6.29 -15.02
C GLN A 410 -21.84 -5.78 -13.57
N VAL A 411 -22.72 -4.80 -13.33
CA VAL A 411 -22.97 -4.24 -11.99
C VAL A 411 -24.33 -4.70 -11.44
N ILE A 412 -25.44 -4.34 -12.08
CA ILE A 412 -26.79 -4.56 -11.51
C ILE A 412 -27.12 -6.05 -11.40
N ASP A 413 -27.01 -6.82 -12.49
CA ASP A 413 -27.28 -8.27 -12.50
C ASP A 413 -26.34 -9.06 -11.58
N ARG A 414 -25.16 -8.53 -11.27
CA ARG A 414 -24.18 -9.19 -10.38
C ARG A 414 -24.32 -8.82 -8.91
N LEU A 415 -24.99 -7.71 -8.60
CA LEU A 415 -25.40 -7.38 -7.23
C LEU A 415 -26.50 -8.32 -6.74
N GLU A 416 -27.45 -8.73 -7.60
CA GLU A 416 -28.52 -9.67 -7.22
C GLU A 416 -28.02 -11.06 -6.76
N ASN A 417 -26.78 -11.43 -7.10
CA ASN A 417 -26.17 -12.72 -6.76
C ASN A 417 -24.80 -12.62 -6.05
N ASN A 418 -24.44 -11.42 -5.58
CA ASN A 418 -23.17 -11.10 -4.89
C ASN A 418 -21.90 -11.49 -5.69
N ARG A 419 -21.89 -11.39 -7.02
CA ARG A 419 -20.71 -11.68 -7.88
C ARG A 419 -20.14 -10.44 -8.58
N ILE A 420 -20.42 -9.27 -8.02
CA ILE A 420 -19.90 -8.00 -8.52
C ILE A 420 -18.40 -7.86 -8.23
N LYS A 421 -17.70 -7.17 -9.13
CA LYS A 421 -16.30 -6.75 -9.01
C LYS A 421 -16.26 -5.26 -8.69
N ILE A 422 -15.35 -4.81 -7.82
CA ILE A 422 -15.23 -3.38 -7.52
C ILE A 422 -14.73 -2.59 -8.74
N THR A 423 -13.79 -3.16 -9.49
CA THR A 423 -13.25 -2.55 -10.73
C THR A 423 -14.27 -2.46 -11.87
N ASP A 424 -15.40 -3.17 -11.79
CA ASP A 424 -16.50 -2.96 -12.75
C ASP A 424 -17.30 -1.70 -12.39
N ILE A 425 -17.42 -1.34 -11.11
CA ILE A 425 -18.05 -0.09 -10.64
C ILE A 425 -17.15 1.12 -10.90
N GLU A 426 -15.86 1.00 -10.58
CA GLU A 426 -14.88 2.10 -10.66
C GLU A 426 -14.66 2.54 -12.11
N ARG A 427 -14.41 1.58 -13.01
CA ARG A 427 -14.31 1.80 -14.46
C ARG A 427 -15.57 2.41 -15.05
N LEU A 428 -16.76 1.95 -14.66
CA LEU A 428 -18.03 2.55 -15.10
C LEU A 428 -18.28 3.93 -14.47
N THR A 429 -17.67 4.26 -13.34
CA THR A 429 -17.70 5.60 -12.76
C THR A 429 -16.91 6.59 -13.62
N ILE A 430 -15.69 6.21 -13.99
CA ILE A 430 -14.82 7.03 -14.86
C ILE A 430 -15.47 7.18 -16.25
N ALA A 431 -16.04 6.10 -16.79
CA ALA A 431 -16.72 6.12 -18.09
C ALA A 431 -18.05 6.89 -18.08
N ALA A 432 -18.78 6.92 -16.97
CA ALA A 432 -19.95 7.78 -16.81
C ALA A 432 -19.56 9.26 -16.94
N VAL A 433 -18.47 9.68 -16.27
CA VAL A 433 -17.96 11.05 -16.39
C VAL A 433 -17.48 11.34 -17.82
N ALA A 434 -16.80 10.39 -18.48
CA ALA A 434 -16.41 10.54 -19.88
C ALA A 434 -17.60 10.74 -20.84
N LEU A 435 -18.78 10.21 -20.49
CA LEU A 435 -20.06 10.39 -21.19
C LEU A 435 -20.88 11.63 -20.73
N ASP A 436 -20.33 12.49 -19.87
CA ASP A 436 -21.04 13.60 -19.19
C ASP A 436 -22.24 13.16 -18.33
N LEU A 437 -22.33 11.86 -17.98
CA LEU A 437 -23.35 11.30 -17.08
C LEU A 437 -22.97 11.51 -15.61
N ASN A 438 -23.97 11.57 -14.74
CA ASN A 438 -23.76 11.68 -13.29
C ASN A 438 -23.66 10.29 -12.62
N PRO A 439 -22.46 9.80 -12.21
CA PRO A 439 -22.32 8.50 -11.57
C PRO A 439 -22.98 8.38 -10.19
N GLN A 440 -23.42 9.48 -9.58
CA GLN A 440 -24.23 9.43 -8.35
C GLN A 440 -25.70 9.09 -8.61
N ASN A 441 -26.18 9.23 -9.85
CA ASN A 441 -27.56 8.91 -10.23
C ASN A 441 -27.66 8.58 -11.74
N ILE A 442 -27.33 7.34 -12.09
CA ILE A 442 -27.59 6.78 -13.42
C ILE A 442 -28.86 5.93 -13.32
N ASN A 443 -29.98 6.44 -13.83
CA ASN A 443 -31.28 5.76 -13.79
C ASN A 443 -31.72 5.32 -12.37
N GLY A 444 -31.37 6.09 -11.34
CA GLY A 444 -31.62 5.77 -9.93
C GLY A 444 -30.51 4.95 -9.24
N PHE A 445 -29.43 4.61 -9.95
CA PHE A 445 -28.28 3.88 -9.41
C PHE A 445 -27.11 4.81 -9.08
N ASN A 446 -26.49 4.63 -7.90
CA ASN A 446 -25.33 5.41 -7.46
C ASN A 446 -24.08 4.51 -7.46
N LEU A 447 -23.14 4.76 -8.37
CA LEU A 447 -21.87 4.05 -8.45
C LEU A 447 -20.90 4.50 -7.34
N ILE A 448 -20.86 5.79 -7.01
CA ILE A 448 -19.96 6.36 -5.98
C ILE A 448 -20.19 5.72 -4.61
N GLU A 449 -21.45 5.55 -4.20
CA GLU A 449 -21.80 4.86 -2.97
C GLU A 449 -21.43 3.38 -2.99
N LYS A 450 -21.46 2.72 -4.16
CA LYS A 450 -21.01 1.33 -4.30
C LYS A 450 -19.48 1.15 -4.26
N ILE A 451 -18.71 2.24 -4.37
CA ILE A 451 -17.26 2.27 -4.07
C ILE A 451 -17.05 2.43 -2.56
N TYR A 452 -17.50 3.55 -1.97
CA TYR A 452 -17.18 3.86 -0.56
C TYR A 452 -17.92 2.98 0.46
N ASN A 453 -19.04 2.37 0.07
CA ASN A 453 -19.80 1.36 0.82
C ASN A 453 -19.80 0.03 0.04
N SER A 454 -18.59 -0.49 -0.19
CA SER A 454 -18.36 -1.68 -1.02
C SER A 454 -19.19 -2.90 -0.60
N PRO A 455 -19.82 -3.61 -1.56
CA PRO A 455 -20.61 -4.81 -1.28
C PRO A 455 -19.75 -5.99 -0.82
N ILE A 456 -20.41 -7.00 -0.25
CA ILE A 456 -19.79 -8.28 0.11
C ILE A 456 -20.03 -9.29 -1.01
N HIS A 457 -18.94 -9.90 -1.49
CA HIS A 457 -18.95 -10.94 -2.50
C HIS A 457 -19.50 -12.27 -1.95
N VAL A 458 -19.90 -13.18 -2.84
CA VAL A 458 -20.43 -14.52 -2.48
C VAL A 458 -19.42 -15.42 -1.75
N SER A 459 -18.13 -15.03 -1.72
CA SER A 459 -17.09 -15.65 -0.87
C SER A 459 -17.10 -15.16 0.59
N GLY A 460 -17.93 -14.17 0.95
CA GLY A 460 -17.89 -13.48 2.24
C GLY A 460 -16.86 -12.34 2.30
N THR A 461 -16.02 -12.20 1.28
CA THR A 461 -14.98 -11.15 1.17
C THR A 461 -15.59 -9.81 0.78
N ASP A 462 -15.02 -8.72 1.27
CA ASP A 462 -15.26 -7.36 0.75
C ASP A 462 -14.81 -7.26 -0.72
N THR A 463 -15.64 -6.73 -1.62
CA THR A 463 -15.24 -6.58 -3.03
C THR A 463 -14.09 -5.60 -3.24
N MET A 464 -13.88 -4.62 -2.35
CA MET A 464 -12.78 -3.65 -2.43
C MET A 464 -11.41 -4.34 -2.41
N THR A 465 -11.22 -5.29 -1.49
CA THR A 465 -9.96 -6.02 -1.34
C THR A 465 -9.93 -7.37 -2.08
N LEU A 466 -11.07 -7.83 -2.63
CA LEU A 466 -11.16 -9.09 -3.39
C LEU A 466 -10.25 -9.12 -4.63
N GLN A 467 -9.97 -7.95 -5.22
CA GLN A 467 -9.05 -7.79 -6.35
C GLN A 467 -7.69 -7.21 -5.92
N GLY A 468 -7.45 -7.14 -4.60
CA GLY A 468 -6.22 -6.61 -4.03
C GLY A 468 -5.99 -5.13 -4.32
N ASN A 469 -4.73 -4.76 -4.50
CA ASN A 469 -4.29 -3.38 -4.70
C ASN A 469 -4.85 -2.74 -5.98
N ASN A 470 -5.26 -3.54 -6.97
CA ASN A 470 -5.95 -3.10 -8.18
C ASN A 470 -7.26 -2.36 -7.87
N GLY A 471 -8.11 -2.92 -6.99
CA GLY A 471 -9.35 -2.27 -6.56
C GLY A 471 -9.08 -0.99 -5.77
N LEU A 472 -8.17 -1.03 -4.80
CA LEU A 472 -7.79 0.13 -4.00
C LEU A 472 -7.24 1.29 -4.86
N ALA A 473 -6.45 0.99 -5.89
CA ALA A 473 -5.95 1.99 -6.83
C ALA A 473 -7.07 2.63 -7.66
N PHE A 474 -7.93 1.83 -8.29
CA PHE A 474 -9.04 2.35 -9.09
C PHE A 474 -10.16 3.01 -8.27
N ALA A 475 -10.31 2.66 -7.00
CA ALA A 475 -11.18 3.37 -6.06
C ALA A 475 -10.77 4.84 -5.90
N LEU A 476 -9.48 5.13 -5.70
CA LEU A 476 -8.98 6.52 -5.64
C LEU A 476 -9.22 7.22 -6.98
N ILE A 477 -8.80 6.61 -8.10
CA ILE A 477 -8.93 7.17 -9.45
C ILE A 477 -10.39 7.54 -9.76
N ALA A 478 -11.34 6.64 -9.49
CA ALA A 478 -12.77 6.83 -9.73
C ALA A 478 -13.41 7.89 -8.80
N LEU A 479 -12.99 7.94 -7.53
CA LEU A 479 -13.45 8.97 -6.59
C LEU A 479 -12.89 10.36 -6.93
N ASP A 480 -11.66 10.44 -7.45
CA ASP A 480 -10.99 11.70 -7.77
C ASP A 480 -11.26 12.21 -9.18
N THR A 481 -11.90 11.41 -10.03
CA THR A 481 -12.25 11.74 -11.43
C THR A 481 -12.93 13.10 -11.57
N LEU A 482 -13.84 13.46 -10.65
CA LEU A 482 -14.41 14.82 -10.48
C LEU A 482 -14.25 15.36 -9.04
N GLY A 483 -13.36 14.77 -8.24
CA GLY A 483 -13.19 15.08 -6.82
C GLY A 483 -14.45 14.80 -5.98
N PHE A 484 -15.11 13.66 -6.18
CA PHE A 484 -16.41 13.35 -5.56
C PHE A 484 -16.37 13.38 -4.03
N GLU A 485 -17.31 14.11 -3.43
CA GLU A 485 -17.54 14.09 -1.99
C GLU A 485 -18.15 12.75 -1.56
N ILE A 486 -17.73 12.27 -0.39
CA ILE A 486 -18.17 11.02 0.24
C ILE A 486 -18.35 11.24 1.75
N PRO A 487 -19.20 10.46 2.45
CA PRO A 487 -19.36 10.59 3.91
C PRO A 487 -18.02 10.41 4.65
N SER A 488 -17.77 11.21 5.68
CA SER A 488 -16.54 11.12 6.47
C SER A 488 -16.41 9.81 7.25
N ASP A 489 -17.55 9.20 7.60
CA ASP A 489 -17.71 7.91 8.24
C ASP A 489 -17.86 6.75 7.22
N ALA A 490 -17.64 7.01 5.93
CA ALA A 490 -17.65 5.97 4.92
C ALA A 490 -16.56 4.91 5.19
N LYS A 491 -16.98 3.64 5.12
CA LYS A 491 -16.16 2.43 5.30
C LYS A 491 -14.87 2.45 4.49
N TRP A 492 -14.96 2.82 3.22
CA TRP A 492 -13.81 3.06 2.33
C TRP A 492 -13.76 4.53 1.94
N ASN A 493 -13.37 5.37 2.91
CA ASN A 493 -12.95 6.74 2.61
C ASN A 493 -11.52 6.76 2.05
N ARG A 494 -11.11 7.89 1.45
CA ARG A 494 -9.79 8.06 0.81
C ARG A 494 -8.62 7.69 1.72
N GLN A 495 -8.66 8.07 2.99
CA GLN A 495 -7.58 7.75 3.93
C GLN A 495 -7.50 6.24 4.18
N ALA A 496 -8.63 5.55 4.43
CA ALA A 496 -8.64 4.10 4.65
C ALA A 496 -8.14 3.30 3.42
N ILE A 497 -8.34 3.82 2.21
CA ILE A 497 -7.81 3.24 0.97
C ILE A 497 -6.29 3.48 0.87
N ILE A 498 -5.83 4.71 1.15
CA ILE A 498 -4.40 5.07 1.18
C ILE A 498 -3.64 4.26 2.24
N ASP A 499 -4.14 4.20 3.47
CA ASP A 499 -3.55 3.43 4.57
C ASP A 499 -3.37 1.95 4.18
N LYS A 500 -4.37 1.38 3.48
CA LYS A 500 -4.31 -0.01 3.03
C LYS A 500 -3.34 -0.24 1.88
N LEU A 501 -3.17 0.73 0.98
CA LEU A 501 -2.14 0.71 -0.07
C LEU A 501 -0.73 0.85 0.54
N LEU A 502 -0.51 1.80 1.45
CA LEU A 502 0.79 1.99 2.11
C LEU A 502 1.19 0.74 2.91
N ALA A 503 0.25 0.15 3.65
CA ALA A 503 0.47 -1.08 4.41
C ALA A 503 0.68 -2.34 3.54
N SER A 504 0.47 -2.27 2.21
CA SER A 504 0.68 -3.37 1.27
C SER A 504 1.87 -3.17 0.33
N GLN A 505 2.68 -2.12 0.51
CA GLN A 505 3.89 -1.91 -0.27
C GLN A 505 4.99 -2.89 0.15
N ASN A 506 5.67 -3.50 -0.82
CA ASN A 506 6.81 -4.37 -0.57
C ASN A 506 8.03 -3.57 -0.07
N SER A 507 8.98 -4.27 0.55
CA SER A 507 10.23 -3.65 1.04
C SER A 507 11.09 -3.06 -0.07
N ASP A 508 11.00 -3.60 -1.30
CA ASP A 508 11.69 -3.11 -2.50
C ASP A 508 11.08 -1.82 -3.08
N GLY A 509 9.89 -1.41 -2.63
CA GLY A 509 9.17 -0.23 -3.14
C GLY A 509 8.06 -0.54 -4.14
N SER A 510 7.96 -1.79 -4.63
CA SER A 510 6.86 -2.22 -5.50
C SER A 510 5.54 -2.40 -4.74
N TRP A 511 4.47 -2.58 -5.48
CA TRP A 511 3.24 -3.20 -4.97
C TRP A 511 3.02 -4.59 -5.60
N PRO A 512 2.64 -5.61 -4.80
CA PRO A 512 2.11 -6.85 -5.32
C PRO A 512 0.63 -6.71 -5.67
N LEU A 513 0.07 -7.70 -6.40
CA LEU A 513 -1.37 -7.75 -6.64
C LEU A 513 -2.16 -7.83 -5.31
N ASN A 514 -1.72 -8.65 -4.35
CA ASN A 514 -2.26 -8.74 -2.99
C ASN A 514 -1.33 -9.55 -2.06
N GLU A 515 -1.62 -9.55 -0.76
CA GLU A 515 -0.85 -10.24 0.30
C GLU A 515 -0.64 -11.75 0.07
N TYR A 516 -1.55 -12.47 -0.61
CA TYR A 516 -1.37 -13.89 -0.92
C TYR A 516 -0.47 -14.14 -2.14
N PHE A 517 -0.28 -13.12 -2.97
CA PHE A 517 0.57 -13.14 -4.16
C PHE A 517 1.58 -11.98 -4.07
N ALA A 518 2.34 -11.94 -2.96
CA ALA A 518 3.22 -10.84 -2.56
C ALA A 518 4.43 -10.57 -3.48
N SER A 519 4.51 -11.20 -4.65
CA SER A 519 5.49 -10.89 -5.68
C SER A 519 5.30 -9.48 -6.23
N SER A 520 6.40 -8.73 -6.34
CA SER A 520 6.47 -7.40 -6.95
C SER A 520 5.89 -7.39 -8.37
N ASP A 521 4.95 -6.50 -8.66
CA ASP A 521 4.18 -6.45 -9.92
C ASP A 521 4.26 -5.06 -10.56
N ILE A 522 4.68 -4.99 -11.83
CA ILE A 522 4.98 -3.72 -12.53
C ILE A 522 3.70 -2.98 -12.94
N ASP A 523 2.69 -3.71 -13.44
CA ASP A 523 1.39 -3.16 -13.82
C ASP A 523 0.67 -2.59 -12.58
N ILE A 524 0.63 -3.36 -11.49
CA ILE A 524 0.00 -2.94 -10.23
C ILE A 524 0.76 -1.76 -9.62
N THR A 525 2.10 -1.75 -9.67
CA THR A 525 2.90 -0.60 -9.21
C THR A 525 2.55 0.67 -10.01
N GLY A 526 2.41 0.59 -11.34
CA GLY A 526 1.96 1.72 -12.17
C GLY A 526 0.53 2.22 -11.85
N MET A 527 -0.41 1.29 -11.61
CA MET A 527 -1.78 1.62 -11.20
C MET A 527 -1.83 2.30 -9.83
N VAL A 528 -1.07 1.79 -8.85
CA VAL A 528 -1.02 2.38 -7.49
C VAL A 528 -0.37 3.77 -7.51
N ILE A 529 0.71 3.98 -8.28
CA ILE A 529 1.30 5.31 -8.50
C ILE A 529 0.25 6.28 -9.07
N THR A 530 -0.54 5.83 -10.04
CA THR A 530 -1.61 6.64 -10.64
C THR A 530 -2.63 7.11 -9.59
N GLY A 531 -3.16 6.18 -8.78
CA GLY A 531 -4.16 6.49 -7.75
C GLY A 531 -3.62 7.34 -6.58
N LEU A 532 -2.37 7.14 -6.17
CA LEU A 532 -1.74 7.89 -5.07
C LEU A 532 -1.23 9.28 -5.49
N SER A 533 -1.06 9.56 -6.79
CA SER A 533 -0.44 10.81 -7.31
C SER A 533 -1.04 12.12 -6.76
N GLN A 534 -2.34 12.16 -6.47
CA GLN A 534 -3.03 13.35 -5.96
C GLN A 534 -2.78 13.62 -4.47
N TYR A 535 -2.19 12.67 -3.74
CA TYR A 535 -2.08 12.67 -2.27
C TYR A 535 -0.69 13.03 -1.74
N THR A 536 0.16 13.62 -2.59
CA THR A 536 1.55 14.03 -2.31
C THR A 536 1.73 15.18 -1.31
N ASP A 537 0.64 15.77 -0.80
CA ASP A 537 0.69 16.60 0.41
C ASP A 537 0.76 15.74 1.71
N ASN A 538 0.66 14.40 1.62
CA ASN A 538 1.00 13.44 2.69
C ASN A 538 2.45 12.90 2.49
N PRO A 539 3.38 13.12 3.43
CA PRO A 539 4.77 12.65 3.32
C PRO A 539 4.94 11.14 3.18
N GLU A 540 4.07 10.33 3.79
CA GLU A 540 4.16 8.86 3.71
C GLU A 540 3.82 8.37 2.29
N VAL A 541 2.86 9.02 1.62
CA VAL A 541 2.53 8.76 0.22
C VAL A 541 3.67 9.19 -0.69
N SER A 542 4.27 10.36 -0.48
CA SER A 542 5.44 10.79 -1.26
C SER A 542 6.61 9.80 -1.13
N ASN A 543 6.94 9.34 0.07
CA ASN A 543 8.06 8.41 0.25
C ASN A 543 7.77 7.00 -0.34
N ALA A 544 6.53 6.53 -0.24
CA ALA A 544 6.11 5.30 -0.91
C ALA A 544 6.22 5.42 -2.44
N LEU A 545 5.78 6.54 -3.01
CA LEU A 545 5.91 6.83 -4.45
C LEU A 545 7.37 6.93 -4.89
N GLU A 546 8.23 7.65 -4.16
CA GLU A 546 9.67 7.76 -4.44
C GLU A 546 10.34 6.38 -4.52
N ARG A 547 10.09 5.50 -3.54
CA ARG A 547 10.63 4.12 -3.53
C ARG A 547 10.13 3.28 -4.72
N ALA A 548 8.87 3.45 -5.13
CA ALA A 548 8.31 2.75 -6.29
C ALA A 548 8.94 3.24 -7.61
N ILE A 549 9.24 4.53 -7.71
CA ILE A 549 9.92 5.15 -8.85
C ILE A 549 11.39 4.68 -8.94
N GLU A 550 12.10 4.57 -7.82
CA GLU A 550 13.45 3.98 -7.77
C GLU A 550 13.42 2.52 -8.25
N TRP A 551 12.50 1.70 -7.71
CA TRP A 551 12.34 0.30 -8.11
C TRP A 551 12.04 0.13 -9.62
N LEU A 552 11.11 0.91 -10.17
CA LEU A 552 10.82 0.91 -11.60
C LEU A 552 12.03 1.35 -12.45
N THR A 553 12.89 2.23 -11.94
CA THR A 553 14.14 2.65 -12.62
C THR A 553 15.15 1.48 -12.70
N GLU A 554 15.13 0.59 -11.70
CA GLU A 554 15.95 -0.64 -11.66
C GLU A 554 15.37 -1.78 -12.52
N GLN A 555 14.05 -1.91 -12.64
CA GLN A 555 13.42 -2.98 -13.44
C GLN A 555 13.42 -2.73 -14.96
N GLN A 556 13.75 -1.53 -15.43
CA GLN A 556 13.70 -1.20 -16.86
C GLN A 556 14.84 -1.89 -17.64
N LEU A 557 14.44 -2.63 -18.68
CA LEU A 557 15.31 -3.45 -19.52
C LEU A 557 16.13 -2.63 -20.53
N ASP A 558 17.19 -3.24 -21.07
CA ASP A 558 18.03 -2.70 -22.15
C ASP A 558 17.26 -2.22 -23.39
N ASN A 559 16.06 -2.75 -23.65
CA ASN A 559 15.20 -2.35 -24.76
C ASN A 559 14.26 -1.18 -24.42
N GLY A 560 14.40 -0.55 -23.25
CA GLY A 560 13.55 0.54 -22.76
C GLY A 560 12.22 0.11 -22.14
N GLY A 561 11.86 -1.18 -22.16
CA GLY A 561 10.59 -1.71 -21.62
C GLY A 561 10.74 -2.48 -20.30
N PHE A 562 9.72 -3.29 -19.98
CA PHE A 562 9.64 -4.08 -18.75
C PHE A 562 9.33 -5.55 -19.00
N PHE A 563 9.85 -6.45 -18.16
CA PHE A 563 9.50 -7.88 -18.20
C PHE A 563 8.28 -8.16 -17.30
N ALA A 564 7.12 -8.36 -17.92
CA ALA A 564 5.85 -8.65 -17.26
C ALA A 564 5.62 -10.16 -16.97
N GLY A 565 6.61 -11.01 -17.28
CA GLY A 565 6.58 -12.44 -17.01
C GLY A 565 6.19 -13.32 -18.21
N ASP A 566 6.64 -14.58 -18.18
CA ASP A 566 6.43 -15.55 -19.27
C ASP A 566 4.94 -15.81 -19.57
N PHE A 567 4.06 -15.68 -18.56
CA PHE A 567 2.62 -15.91 -18.70
C PHE A 567 1.94 -14.93 -19.69
N VAL A 568 2.48 -13.72 -19.82
CA VAL A 568 2.03 -12.69 -20.77
C VAL A 568 3.02 -12.47 -21.92
N GLY A 569 3.90 -13.45 -22.19
CA GLY A 569 4.84 -13.39 -23.32
C GLY A 569 6.06 -12.48 -23.11
N GLY A 570 6.36 -12.08 -21.87
CA GLY A 570 7.57 -11.33 -21.53
C GLY A 570 7.40 -9.81 -21.57
N VAL A 571 7.72 -9.16 -22.69
CA VAL A 571 7.79 -7.69 -22.77
C VAL A 571 6.61 -7.14 -23.60
N THR A 572 5.68 -6.46 -22.92
CA THR A 572 4.37 -6.07 -23.44
C THR A 572 4.23 -4.56 -23.62
N SER A 573 3.31 -4.15 -24.50
CA SER A 573 2.92 -2.74 -24.64
C SER A 573 2.15 -2.23 -23.41
N GLU A 574 1.39 -3.11 -22.78
CA GLU A 574 0.43 -2.85 -21.70
C GLU A 574 1.14 -2.49 -20.40
N THR A 575 2.13 -3.28 -19.97
CA THR A 575 2.91 -3.01 -18.76
C THR A 575 3.74 -1.72 -18.89
N THR A 576 4.28 -1.47 -20.09
CA THR A 576 4.91 -0.18 -20.43
C THR A 576 3.90 0.97 -20.32
N SER A 577 2.65 0.75 -20.78
CA SER A 577 1.58 1.75 -20.73
C SER A 577 1.16 2.09 -19.30
N GLN A 578 0.97 1.10 -18.42
CA GLN A 578 0.61 1.35 -17.01
C GLN A 578 1.67 2.19 -16.28
N VAL A 579 2.95 1.91 -16.51
CA VAL A 579 4.03 2.72 -15.93
C VAL A 579 4.02 4.15 -16.49
N ILE A 580 3.84 4.34 -17.81
CA ILE A 580 3.74 5.69 -18.40
C ILE A 580 2.55 6.48 -17.81
N ILE A 581 1.40 5.86 -17.58
CA ILE A 581 0.22 6.52 -16.97
C ILE A 581 0.53 6.95 -15.52
N GLY A 582 1.21 6.10 -14.75
CA GLY A 582 1.66 6.39 -13.38
C GLY A 582 2.67 7.54 -13.34
N LEU A 583 3.76 7.44 -14.12
CA LEU A 583 4.80 8.48 -14.22
C LEU A 583 4.20 9.84 -14.61
N SER A 584 3.35 9.86 -15.65
CA SER A 584 2.71 11.08 -16.14
C SER A 584 1.76 11.71 -15.10
N SER A 585 1.06 10.87 -14.33
CA SER A 585 0.15 11.34 -13.27
C SER A 585 0.90 11.85 -12.03
N TYR A 586 2.07 11.29 -11.72
CA TYR A 586 2.95 11.77 -10.65
C TYR A 586 3.79 13.01 -11.05
N GLY A 587 4.02 13.19 -12.35
CA GLY A 587 4.75 14.33 -12.92
C GLY A 587 6.21 14.04 -13.28
N ILE A 588 6.52 12.81 -13.69
CA ILE A 588 7.85 12.38 -14.16
C ILE A 588 7.83 12.15 -15.68
N ASP A 589 8.92 12.58 -16.34
CA ASP A 589 9.12 12.40 -17.78
C ASP A 589 9.43 10.94 -18.13
N ALA A 590 8.46 10.24 -18.73
CA ALA A 590 8.66 8.88 -19.22
C ALA A 590 9.56 8.78 -20.47
N SER A 591 9.95 9.90 -21.08
CA SER A 591 11.00 9.98 -22.11
C SER A 591 12.37 10.40 -21.58
N GLY A 592 12.46 10.84 -20.32
CA GLY A 592 13.68 11.38 -19.73
C GLY A 592 14.74 10.32 -19.43
N ASN A 593 15.96 10.77 -19.09
CA ASN A 593 17.12 9.91 -18.79
C ASN A 593 16.81 8.79 -17.79
N GLN A 594 16.07 9.11 -16.72
CA GLN A 594 15.70 8.14 -15.68
C GLN A 594 15.01 6.88 -16.25
N PHE A 595 14.18 7.06 -17.28
CA PHE A 595 13.43 6.01 -17.94
C PHE A 595 13.88 5.77 -19.39
N THR A 596 15.20 5.87 -19.62
CA THR A 596 15.86 5.59 -20.89
C THR A 596 17.04 4.63 -20.71
N LYS A 597 17.05 3.51 -21.45
CA LYS A 597 18.20 2.58 -21.52
C LYS A 597 18.65 2.44 -22.97
N ASN A 598 19.96 2.43 -23.23
CA ASN A 598 20.54 2.32 -24.57
C ASN A 598 19.93 3.28 -25.62
N LYS A 599 19.61 4.52 -25.21
CA LYS A 599 18.90 5.56 -25.98
C LYS A 599 17.42 5.24 -26.34
N ASN A 600 16.84 4.15 -25.84
CA ASN A 600 15.41 3.86 -25.98
C ASN A 600 14.67 4.19 -24.68
N SER A 601 13.75 5.16 -24.75
CA SER A 601 12.88 5.53 -23.62
C SER A 601 11.68 4.59 -23.47
N LEU A 602 10.92 4.67 -22.37
CA LEU A 602 9.62 3.97 -22.26
C LEU A 602 8.67 4.38 -23.40
N VAL A 603 8.70 5.66 -23.78
CA VAL A 603 7.83 6.23 -24.80
C VAL A 603 8.24 5.78 -26.20
N ASP A 604 9.55 5.72 -26.51
CA ASP A 604 10.03 5.12 -27.76
C ASP A 604 9.76 3.62 -27.80
N HIS A 605 10.00 2.91 -26.69
CA HIS A 605 9.67 1.49 -26.54
C HIS A 605 8.21 1.24 -26.88
N LEU A 606 7.26 1.94 -26.24
CA LEU A 606 5.84 1.82 -26.53
C LEU A 606 5.52 2.09 -28.01
N LEU A 607 6.10 3.14 -28.61
CA LEU A 607 5.86 3.49 -30.01
C LEU A 607 6.36 2.43 -31.00
N THR A 608 7.32 1.56 -30.63
CA THR A 608 7.68 0.38 -31.47
C THR A 608 6.58 -0.69 -31.54
N TYR A 609 5.52 -0.59 -30.73
CA TYR A 609 4.37 -1.50 -30.77
C TYR A 609 3.24 -1.00 -31.70
N GLN A 610 3.29 0.23 -32.23
CA GLN A 610 2.28 0.72 -33.18
C GLN A 610 2.49 0.13 -34.58
N ASN A 611 1.43 -0.41 -35.18
CA ASN A 611 1.42 -0.92 -36.55
C ASN A 611 0.92 0.13 -37.55
N ASP A 612 1.15 -0.11 -38.85
CA ASP A 612 0.66 0.70 -39.98
C ASP A 612 -0.87 0.95 -39.98
N ASP A 613 -1.67 0.16 -39.23
CA ASP A 613 -3.12 0.35 -39.10
C ASP A 613 -3.52 1.31 -37.96
N GLY A 614 -2.55 1.83 -37.21
CA GLY A 614 -2.71 2.77 -36.10
C GLY A 614 -2.89 2.09 -34.74
N GLY A 615 -3.21 0.79 -34.69
CA GLY A 615 -3.32 0.04 -33.43
C GLY A 615 -1.97 -0.47 -32.92
N PHE A 616 -1.94 -0.88 -31.66
CA PHE A 616 -0.76 -1.43 -31.00
C PHE A 616 -0.85 -2.95 -30.88
N LYS A 617 0.29 -3.65 -31.05
CA LYS A 617 0.42 -5.10 -30.81
C LYS A 617 0.74 -5.39 -29.34
N HIS A 618 0.48 -6.62 -28.89
CA HIS A 618 0.74 -7.06 -27.50
C HIS A 618 2.23 -7.29 -27.24
N THR A 619 2.86 -8.22 -27.98
CA THR A 619 4.32 -8.47 -27.94
C THR A 619 5.01 -7.96 -29.21
N GLN A 620 6.34 -7.79 -29.19
CA GLN A 620 7.07 -7.38 -30.41
C GLN A 620 6.95 -8.36 -31.59
N GLU A 621 6.76 -9.65 -31.31
CA GLU A 621 6.62 -10.70 -32.34
C GLU A 621 5.21 -10.77 -32.97
N ASP A 622 4.22 -10.07 -32.38
CA ASP A 622 2.85 -10.07 -32.88
C ASP A 622 2.70 -9.28 -34.20
N SER A 623 2.06 -9.92 -35.18
CA SER A 623 1.82 -9.37 -36.52
C SER A 623 0.46 -8.68 -36.68
N ARG A 624 -0.25 -8.43 -35.57
CA ARG A 624 -1.59 -7.81 -35.55
C ARG A 624 -1.74 -6.94 -34.31
N SER A 625 -2.37 -5.79 -34.47
CA SER A 625 -2.77 -4.91 -33.38
C SER A 625 -3.86 -5.58 -32.52
N ASP A 626 -3.63 -5.66 -31.21
CA ASP A 626 -4.60 -6.14 -30.22
C ASP A 626 -5.47 -5.00 -29.67
N VAL A 627 -6.65 -5.32 -29.13
CA VAL A 627 -7.59 -4.34 -28.58
C VAL A 627 -7.07 -3.77 -27.26
N MET A 628 -6.61 -4.60 -26.33
CA MET A 628 -6.15 -4.14 -25.01
C MET A 628 -4.83 -3.37 -25.11
N ALA A 629 -3.90 -3.86 -25.93
CA ALA A 629 -2.68 -3.14 -26.30
C ALA A 629 -2.99 -1.73 -26.85
N THR A 630 -3.91 -1.62 -27.83
CA THR A 630 -4.28 -0.32 -28.42
C THR A 630 -4.97 0.61 -27.41
N GLU A 631 -5.87 0.05 -26.59
CA GLU A 631 -6.62 0.75 -25.54
C GLU A 631 -5.70 1.34 -24.45
N GLN A 632 -4.72 0.57 -23.97
CA GLN A 632 -3.78 1.04 -22.95
C GLN A 632 -2.70 1.94 -23.52
N ALA A 633 -2.16 1.64 -24.70
CA ALA A 633 -1.18 2.50 -25.37
C ALA A 633 -1.75 3.89 -25.70
N LEU A 634 -3.02 3.99 -26.11
CA LEU A 634 -3.67 5.28 -26.31
C LEU A 634 -3.82 6.05 -24.99
N GLN A 635 -4.23 5.39 -23.91
CA GLN A 635 -4.31 6.01 -22.57
C GLN A 635 -2.94 6.52 -22.11
N ALA A 636 -1.88 5.72 -22.26
CA ALA A 636 -0.51 6.10 -21.91
C ALA A 636 0.02 7.28 -22.73
N LEU A 637 -0.18 7.28 -24.05
CA LEU A 637 0.24 8.39 -24.91
C LEU A 637 -0.53 9.67 -24.60
N ILE A 638 -1.83 9.61 -24.29
CA ILE A 638 -2.62 10.77 -23.85
C ILE A 638 -2.14 11.26 -22.47
N ALA A 639 -1.91 10.36 -21.51
CA ALA A 639 -1.38 10.73 -20.19
C ALA A 639 -0.02 11.44 -20.32
N TYR A 640 0.87 10.91 -21.16
CA TYR A 640 2.18 11.52 -21.44
C TYR A 640 2.07 12.84 -22.21
N TYR A 641 1.14 12.96 -23.16
CA TYR A 641 0.83 14.23 -23.82
C TYR A 641 0.35 15.29 -22.83
N TYR A 642 -0.53 14.92 -21.89
CA TYR A 642 -0.99 15.81 -20.82
C TYR A 642 0.07 16.15 -19.78
N TYR A 643 1.06 15.28 -19.56
CA TYR A 643 2.27 15.65 -18.81
C TYR A 643 3.04 16.75 -19.57
N LEU A 644 3.30 16.56 -20.86
CA LEU A 644 4.04 17.52 -21.71
C LEU A 644 3.34 18.88 -21.86
N THR A 645 2.01 18.93 -21.97
CA THR A 645 1.24 20.19 -22.01
C THR A 645 0.91 20.72 -20.60
N GLY A 646 1.07 19.89 -19.57
CA GLY A 646 0.67 20.15 -18.20
C GLY A 646 -0.85 20.32 -18.03
N GLU A 647 -1.64 19.50 -18.74
CA GLU A 647 -3.10 19.40 -18.64
C GLU A 647 -3.56 18.55 -17.44
N GLY A 648 -2.67 17.76 -16.82
CA GLY A 648 -2.94 16.99 -15.60
C GLY A 648 -2.98 15.48 -15.83
N SER A 649 -3.61 14.73 -14.92
CA SER A 649 -3.77 13.28 -15.09
C SER A 649 -4.89 12.98 -16.11
N LEU A 650 -4.68 11.92 -16.90
CA LEU A 650 -5.65 11.34 -17.84
C LEU A 650 -7.07 11.20 -17.26
N TYR A 651 -7.16 10.74 -16.01
CA TYR A 651 -8.41 10.41 -15.35
C TYR A 651 -9.05 11.58 -14.58
N GLN A 652 -8.41 12.75 -14.51
CA GLN A 652 -8.96 13.93 -13.83
C GLN A 652 -9.72 14.79 -14.84
N PHE A 653 -11.05 14.87 -14.70
CA PHE A 653 -11.95 15.62 -15.57
C PHE A 653 -12.36 16.95 -14.91
N ASP A 654 -12.71 17.92 -15.76
CA ASP A 654 -13.33 19.15 -15.30
C ASP A 654 -14.84 18.96 -15.12
N GLN A 655 -15.39 19.51 -14.03
CA GLN A 655 -16.84 19.65 -13.91
C GLN A 655 -17.35 20.69 -14.92
N LYS A 656 -18.00 20.20 -15.99
CA LYS A 656 -18.83 21.04 -16.86
C LYS A 656 -20.06 21.51 -16.08
N GLU A 657 -20.43 22.78 -16.21
CA GLU A 657 -21.69 23.28 -15.64
C GLU A 657 -22.87 22.60 -16.35
N GLN A 658 -23.62 21.76 -15.62
CA GLN A 658 -24.78 21.07 -16.16
C GLN A 658 -25.91 22.07 -16.40
N THR A 659 -26.16 22.41 -17.67
CA THR A 659 -27.45 23.00 -18.07
C THR A 659 -28.56 22.00 -17.76
N PRO A 660 -29.62 22.37 -17.01
CA PRO A 660 -30.66 21.44 -16.63
C PRO A 660 -31.41 20.86 -17.84
N ASP A 661 -31.54 19.54 -17.90
CA ASP A 661 -32.24 18.85 -18.98
C ASP A 661 -33.76 19.13 -18.94
N GLU A 662 -34.31 19.71 -20.01
CA GLU A 662 -35.75 20.02 -20.12
C GLU A 662 -36.57 18.75 -20.45
N ASN A 663 -36.66 17.75 -19.55
CA ASN A 663 -37.74 16.74 -19.53
C ASN A 663 -37.79 15.93 -18.22
N ASP A 664 -38.41 16.47 -17.16
CA ASP A 664 -39.53 15.78 -16.47
C ASP A 664 -40.07 16.63 -15.29
N ASN A 665 -41.19 17.33 -15.52
CA ASN A 665 -42.41 17.37 -14.71
C ASN A 665 -43.23 18.66 -14.99
N GLU A 666 -44.35 18.50 -15.70
CA GLU A 666 -45.47 19.43 -15.52
C GLU A 666 -46.06 19.22 -14.12
N ASP A 667 -45.75 20.10 -13.16
CA ASP A 667 -46.75 20.93 -12.43
C ASP A 667 -46.16 21.59 -11.16
N SER A 668 -45.61 22.80 -11.31
CA SER A 668 -45.60 23.83 -10.25
C SER A 668 -45.07 25.16 -10.79
N LYS A 669 -45.99 26.04 -11.18
CA LYS A 669 -45.65 27.47 -11.37
C LYS A 669 -45.78 28.20 -10.06
N GLU A 670 -44.68 28.76 -9.56
CA GLU A 670 -44.72 29.98 -8.76
C GLU A 670 -43.53 30.87 -9.15
N GLU A 671 -43.75 32.19 -9.20
CA GLU A 671 -42.85 33.16 -9.82
C GLU A 671 -41.87 33.73 -8.77
N SER A 672 -40.56 33.70 -9.05
CA SER A 672 -39.59 34.61 -8.45
C SER A 672 -38.68 35.19 -9.52
N GLU A 673 -39.04 36.35 -10.06
CA GLU A 673 -38.10 37.20 -10.80
C GLU A 673 -36.98 37.64 -9.84
N ASP A 674 -35.73 37.31 -10.18
CA ASP A 674 -34.56 38.01 -9.65
C ASP A 674 -33.50 38.05 -10.76
N GLN A 675 -32.86 39.20 -10.96
CA GLN A 675 -32.20 39.49 -12.24
C GLN A 675 -30.73 39.06 -12.25
N GLU A 676 -30.43 37.99 -13.01
CA GLU A 676 -29.08 37.73 -13.49
C GLU A 676 -28.82 38.50 -14.79
N HIS A 677 -27.80 39.35 -14.79
CA HIS A 677 -27.23 39.87 -16.03
C HIS A 677 -26.49 38.73 -16.75
N PRO A 678 -26.68 38.54 -18.07
CA PRO A 678 -26.09 37.42 -18.78
C PRO A 678 -24.57 37.54 -18.85
N PHE A 679 -23.87 36.72 -18.06
CA PHE A 679 -22.45 36.46 -18.27
C PHE A 679 -22.25 35.86 -19.66
N LYS A 680 -21.18 36.24 -20.35
CA LYS A 680 -20.86 35.70 -21.68
C LYS A 680 -20.25 34.31 -21.52
N ASP A 681 -20.59 33.37 -22.40
CA ASP A 681 -20.10 31.99 -22.41
C ASP A 681 -18.61 31.92 -22.03
N GLU A 682 -18.25 31.22 -20.96
CA GLU A 682 -16.87 31.28 -20.45
C GLU A 682 -15.88 30.53 -21.35
N THR A 683 -14.60 30.91 -21.32
CA THR A 683 -13.49 30.19 -21.93
C THR A 683 -12.35 30.14 -20.93
N ARG A 684 -12.10 28.95 -20.39
CA ARG A 684 -11.02 28.71 -19.43
C ARG A 684 -9.66 28.82 -20.12
N VAL A 685 -8.74 29.54 -19.49
CA VAL A 685 -7.36 29.72 -19.95
C VAL A 685 -6.42 29.55 -18.77
N VAL A 686 -5.60 28.51 -18.82
CA VAL A 686 -4.67 28.14 -17.74
C VAL A 686 -3.31 28.75 -18.02
N ILE A 687 -2.85 29.68 -17.16
CA ILE A 687 -1.59 30.43 -17.38
C ILE A 687 -0.51 30.03 -16.38
N SER A 688 0.75 30.08 -16.80
CA SER A 688 1.90 29.86 -15.91
C SER A 688 2.39 31.16 -15.27
N GLY A 689 3.09 31.06 -14.14
CA GLY A 689 3.66 32.23 -13.46
C GLY A 689 4.77 31.88 -12.46
N THR A 690 5.70 32.80 -12.25
CA THR A 690 6.87 32.59 -11.39
C THR A 690 6.55 32.94 -9.94
N THR A 691 6.84 32.00 -9.05
CA THR A 691 6.63 32.15 -7.59
C THR A 691 7.95 32.46 -6.90
N ASN A 692 7.98 33.49 -6.04
CA ASN A 692 9.15 33.81 -5.22
C ASN A 692 9.09 33.14 -3.84
N LYS A 693 10.21 33.21 -3.09
CA LYS A 693 10.33 32.61 -1.73
C LYS A 693 9.26 33.08 -0.73
N ASN A 694 8.60 34.21 -0.96
CA ASN A 694 7.55 34.75 -0.10
C ASN A 694 6.13 34.29 -0.52
N LYS A 695 6.02 33.28 -1.39
CA LYS A 695 4.74 32.79 -1.97
C LYS A 695 3.95 33.90 -2.70
N VAL A 696 4.68 34.80 -3.37
CA VAL A 696 4.13 35.76 -4.32
C VAL A 696 4.34 35.23 -5.74
N MET A 697 3.24 34.94 -6.44
CA MET A 697 3.23 34.49 -7.82
C MET A 697 2.99 35.67 -8.76
N ASN A 698 3.82 35.78 -9.81
CA ASN A 698 3.66 36.75 -10.89
C ASN A 698 3.35 35.97 -12.17
N ALA A 699 2.13 36.16 -12.70
CA ALA A 699 1.68 35.59 -13.97
C ALA A 699 1.44 36.72 -14.98
N THR A 700 1.60 36.43 -16.27
CA THR A 700 1.33 37.39 -17.35
C THR A 700 0.43 36.70 -18.37
N ILE A 701 -0.70 37.32 -18.71
CA ILE A 701 -1.54 36.86 -19.83
C ILE A 701 -0.87 37.34 -21.13
N THR A 702 -0.84 36.48 -22.14
CA THR A 702 -0.14 36.68 -23.41
C THR A 702 -1.09 36.61 -24.60
N MET A 703 -0.66 37.17 -25.74
CA MET A 703 -1.45 37.17 -26.99
C MET A 703 -1.71 35.78 -27.59
N ASN A 704 -0.97 34.75 -27.19
CA ASN A 704 -1.22 33.37 -27.62
C ASN A 704 -2.42 32.76 -26.88
N GLU A 705 -2.51 33.01 -25.57
CA GLU A 705 -3.53 32.43 -24.67
C GLU A 705 -4.94 33.00 -24.94
N ILE A 706 -5.03 34.24 -25.45
CA ILE A 706 -6.32 34.88 -25.77
C ILE A 706 -6.70 34.82 -27.27
N LYS A 707 -5.92 34.09 -28.08
CA LYS A 707 -6.05 34.10 -29.55
C LYS A 707 -7.36 33.43 -30.00
N ASN A 708 -8.04 34.08 -30.94
CA ASN A 708 -9.33 33.66 -31.52
C ASN A 708 -10.55 33.68 -30.56
N ILE A 709 -10.42 34.17 -29.33
CA ILE A 709 -11.53 34.31 -28.38
C ILE A 709 -12.26 35.64 -28.65
N SER A 710 -13.59 35.62 -28.83
CA SER A 710 -14.40 36.84 -28.96
C SER A 710 -15.80 36.69 -28.37
N ASN A 711 -16.29 37.75 -27.72
CA ASN A 711 -17.59 37.86 -27.06
C ASN A 711 -17.81 36.78 -25.99
N ARG A 712 -16.76 36.47 -25.21
CA ARG A 712 -16.76 35.44 -24.15
C ARG A 712 -16.17 35.98 -22.84
N THR A 713 -16.40 35.28 -21.73
CA THR A 713 -15.71 35.57 -20.46
C THR A 713 -14.42 34.75 -20.41
N LEU A 714 -13.26 35.39 -20.35
CA LEU A 714 -11.97 34.70 -20.24
C LEU A 714 -11.74 34.30 -18.77
N ASP A 715 -11.91 33.02 -18.42
CA ASP A 715 -11.63 32.52 -17.07
C ASP A 715 -10.16 32.11 -16.92
N VAL A 716 -9.36 33.05 -16.45
CA VAL A 716 -7.92 32.90 -16.28
C VAL A 716 -7.63 32.20 -14.96
N GLN A 717 -7.01 31.02 -15.05
CA GLN A 717 -6.64 30.19 -13.91
C GLN A 717 -5.12 30.00 -13.83
N PRO A 718 -4.39 30.76 -12.99
CA PRO A 718 -2.93 30.64 -12.94
C PRO A 718 -2.49 29.36 -12.19
N LYS A 719 -1.67 28.51 -12.83
CA LYS A 719 -1.20 27.23 -12.27
C LYS A 719 -0.58 27.44 -10.87
N ASN A 720 -0.94 26.58 -9.91
CA ASN A 720 -0.49 26.62 -8.51
C ASN A 720 -0.91 27.84 -7.66
N ALA A 721 -1.73 28.79 -8.16
CA ALA A 721 -2.13 30.00 -7.41
C ALA A 721 -2.89 29.73 -6.08
N LYS A 722 -3.47 28.53 -5.94
CA LYS A 722 -4.07 28.00 -4.69
C LYS A 722 -3.09 28.00 -3.52
N LYS A 723 -1.86 27.49 -3.72
CA LYS A 723 -0.83 27.36 -2.66
C LYS A 723 -0.11 28.69 -2.34
N GLN A 724 -0.49 29.81 -2.97
CA GLN A 724 0.19 31.11 -2.90
C GLN A 724 -0.49 32.12 -1.97
N HIS A 725 0.32 32.92 -1.26
CA HIS A 725 -0.16 34.02 -0.41
C HIS A 725 -0.68 35.19 -1.25
N LYS A 726 0.06 35.55 -2.31
CA LYS A 726 -0.29 36.63 -3.23
C LYS A 726 -0.19 36.19 -4.68
N LEU A 727 -1.21 36.53 -5.46
CA LEU A 727 -1.20 36.45 -6.92
C LEU A 727 -1.09 37.87 -7.49
N VAL A 728 -0.28 38.05 -8.53
CA VAL A 728 -0.19 39.24 -9.38
C VAL A 728 -0.34 38.80 -10.83
N VAL A 729 -1.43 39.18 -11.48
CA VAL A 729 -1.66 38.96 -12.92
C VAL A 729 -1.36 40.25 -13.67
N LYS A 730 -0.45 40.20 -14.63
CA LYS A 730 -0.10 41.29 -15.52
C LYS A 730 -0.82 41.12 -16.88
N LEU A 731 -1.34 42.22 -17.40
CA LEU A 731 -1.80 42.34 -18.78
C LEU A 731 -0.99 43.42 -19.49
N GLU A 732 -0.34 43.06 -20.59
CA GLU A 732 0.30 44.00 -21.50
C GLU A 732 -0.76 44.74 -22.35
N ASN A 733 -0.41 45.86 -22.97
CA ASN A 733 -1.39 46.72 -23.66
C ASN A 733 -2.11 46.01 -24.81
N ASP A 734 -1.37 45.26 -25.63
CA ASP A 734 -1.88 44.50 -26.76
C ASP A 734 -2.89 43.44 -26.33
N VAL A 735 -2.64 42.79 -25.20
CA VAL A 735 -3.57 41.86 -24.57
C VAL A 735 -4.85 42.58 -24.11
N ILE A 736 -4.73 43.73 -23.43
CA ILE A 736 -5.91 44.50 -22.97
C ILE A 736 -6.73 45.02 -24.16
N ASP A 737 -6.07 45.61 -25.15
CA ASP A 737 -6.72 46.17 -26.33
C ASP A 737 -7.36 45.05 -27.18
N SER A 738 -6.74 43.87 -27.27
CA SER A 738 -7.33 42.68 -27.91
C SER A 738 -8.58 42.18 -27.17
N LEU A 739 -8.58 42.14 -25.83
CA LEU A 739 -9.78 41.81 -25.05
C LEU A 739 -10.91 42.83 -25.31
N ILE A 740 -10.59 44.13 -25.38
CA ILE A 740 -11.56 45.20 -25.68
C ILE A 740 -12.12 45.08 -27.10
N GLU A 741 -11.26 44.91 -28.12
CA GLU A 741 -11.67 44.78 -29.52
C GLU A 741 -12.57 43.57 -29.75
N ASN A 742 -12.22 42.43 -29.13
CA ASN A 742 -12.97 41.18 -29.23
C ASN A 742 -14.17 41.10 -28.26
N LYS A 743 -14.39 42.12 -27.41
CA LYS A 743 -15.45 42.21 -26.39
C LYS A 743 -15.41 41.10 -25.32
N ASN A 744 -14.23 40.69 -24.93
CA ASN A 744 -14.04 39.67 -23.90
C ASN A 744 -14.04 40.33 -22.51
N ASP A 745 -14.78 39.73 -21.59
CA ASP A 745 -14.65 40.06 -20.17
C ASP A 745 -13.51 39.22 -19.55
N LEU A 746 -12.94 39.68 -18.43
CA LEU A 746 -11.81 39.02 -17.78
C LEU A 746 -12.20 38.52 -16.40
N LYS A 747 -12.21 37.20 -16.21
CA LYS A 747 -12.37 36.53 -14.93
C LYS A 747 -10.99 35.99 -14.50
N ILE A 748 -10.60 36.19 -13.25
CA ILE A 748 -9.36 35.64 -12.67
C ILE A 748 -9.71 34.84 -11.44
N ASN A 749 -9.39 33.56 -11.48
CA ASN A 749 -9.76 32.58 -10.47
C ASN A 749 -8.53 32.19 -9.63
N LYS A 750 -8.63 32.39 -8.31
CA LYS A 750 -7.63 31.98 -7.31
C LYS A 750 -8.24 30.97 -6.32
N GLU A 751 -9.13 30.11 -6.81
CA GLU A 751 -10.00 29.19 -6.06
C GLU A 751 -10.89 29.93 -5.06
N LYS A 752 -10.38 30.23 -3.87
CA LYS A 752 -11.17 30.77 -2.75
C LYS A 752 -11.54 32.26 -2.90
N ALA A 753 -11.09 32.86 -4.00
CA ALA A 753 -11.42 34.21 -4.43
C ALA A 753 -11.40 34.28 -5.96
N VAL A 754 -12.43 34.90 -6.54
CA VAL A 754 -12.55 35.14 -7.99
C VAL A 754 -12.91 36.60 -8.21
N VAL A 755 -12.37 37.21 -9.26
CA VAL A 755 -12.72 38.56 -9.72
C VAL A 755 -13.11 38.53 -11.19
N HIS A 756 -14.25 39.12 -11.53
CA HIS A 756 -14.74 39.27 -12.89
C HIS A 756 -14.86 40.75 -13.27
N ILE A 757 -14.20 41.13 -14.37
CA ILE A 757 -14.00 42.49 -14.85
C ILE A 757 -14.60 42.63 -16.25
N PRO A 758 -15.75 43.33 -16.40
CA PRO A 758 -16.36 43.59 -17.70
C PRO A 758 -15.46 44.39 -18.66
N THR A 759 -15.68 44.17 -19.95
CA THR A 759 -15.02 44.82 -21.10
C THR A 759 -14.99 46.34 -20.94
N GLU A 760 -16.07 46.93 -20.41
CA GLU A 760 -16.20 48.37 -20.16
C GLU A 760 -15.17 48.88 -19.16
N ILE A 761 -14.84 48.09 -18.13
CA ILE A 761 -13.82 48.42 -17.13
C ILE A 761 -12.42 48.19 -17.69
N LEU A 762 -12.18 47.13 -18.45
CA LEU A 762 -10.92 46.97 -19.22
C LEU A 762 -10.68 48.20 -20.13
N SER A 763 -11.73 48.70 -20.77
CA SER A 763 -11.70 49.91 -21.60
C SER A 763 -11.50 51.20 -20.80
N GLN A 764 -11.85 51.25 -19.51
CA GLN A 764 -11.43 52.35 -18.63
C GLN A 764 -9.94 52.23 -18.27
N LEU A 765 -9.48 51.02 -17.94
CA LEU A 765 -8.13 50.74 -17.46
C LEU A 765 -7.04 51.02 -18.52
N SER A 766 -7.24 50.59 -19.79
CA SER A 766 -6.34 50.94 -20.91
C SER A 766 -6.20 52.46 -21.08
N LYS A 767 -7.31 53.21 -20.98
CA LYS A 767 -7.31 54.69 -21.05
C LYS A 767 -6.60 55.34 -19.85
N GLN A 768 -6.70 54.75 -18.66
CA GLN A 768 -6.02 55.26 -17.45
C GLN A 768 -4.52 54.96 -17.46
N SER A 769 -4.11 53.78 -17.95
CA SER A 769 -2.70 53.36 -18.00
C SER A 769 -1.90 54.13 -19.06
N LYS A 770 -2.56 54.62 -20.11
CA LYS A 770 -1.97 55.38 -21.25
C LYS A 770 -0.92 54.58 -22.02
N GLY A 771 -1.14 53.27 -22.17
CA GLY A 771 -0.15 52.37 -22.78
C GLY A 771 0.91 51.87 -21.80
N ALA A 772 0.58 51.81 -20.51
CA ALA A 772 1.33 51.04 -19.52
C ALA A 772 0.57 49.74 -19.14
N PRO A 773 1.26 48.66 -18.74
CA PRO A 773 0.60 47.41 -18.38
C PRO A 773 -0.36 47.60 -17.19
N VAL A 774 -1.43 46.80 -17.16
CA VAL A 774 -2.33 46.72 -16.01
C VAL A 774 -1.92 45.54 -15.15
N THR A 775 -1.91 45.70 -13.82
CA THR A 775 -1.64 44.61 -12.88
C THR A 775 -2.78 44.46 -11.89
N ILE A 776 -3.32 43.25 -11.80
CA ILE A 776 -4.38 42.85 -10.84
C ILE A 776 -3.71 42.03 -9.75
N GLN A 777 -3.93 42.39 -8.49
CA GLN A 777 -3.35 41.73 -7.32
C GLN A 777 -4.46 41.14 -6.45
N MET A 778 -4.24 39.91 -5.97
CA MET A 778 -5.13 39.18 -5.07
C MET A 778 -4.27 38.58 -3.95
N GLU A 779 -4.30 39.18 -2.76
CA GLU A 779 -3.43 38.85 -1.62
C GLU A 779 -4.26 38.39 -0.42
N LYS A 780 -3.90 37.26 0.19
CA LYS A 780 -4.69 36.64 1.25
C LYS A 780 -4.44 37.31 2.60
N TYR A 781 -5.50 37.78 3.23
CA TYR A 781 -5.50 38.37 4.57
C TYR A 781 -6.19 37.45 5.58
N SER A 782 -6.16 37.86 6.85
CA SER A 782 -6.93 37.31 7.96
C SER A 782 -7.62 38.45 8.71
N ALA A 783 -8.83 38.22 9.19
CA ALA A 783 -9.55 39.11 10.10
C ALA A 783 -10.32 38.25 11.10
N ASP A 784 -10.36 38.67 12.37
CA ASP A 784 -11.04 37.90 13.40
C ASP A 784 -12.57 37.88 13.14
N TYR A 785 -13.20 36.76 13.47
CA TYR A 785 -14.62 36.46 13.19
C TYR A 785 -15.00 36.34 11.70
N ALA A 786 -14.03 36.32 10.78
CA ALA A 786 -14.30 35.99 9.38
C ALA A 786 -14.67 34.51 9.23
N VAL A 787 -15.89 34.23 8.73
CA VAL A 787 -16.41 32.87 8.46
C VAL A 787 -16.09 32.39 7.04
N GLY A 788 -15.32 33.17 6.29
CA GLY A 788 -14.89 32.85 4.93
C GLY A 788 -13.59 33.53 4.56
N SER A 789 -13.33 33.61 3.27
CA SER A 789 -12.06 34.10 2.72
C SER A 789 -11.94 35.62 2.84
N VAL A 790 -10.76 36.09 3.24
CA VAL A 790 -10.42 37.52 3.33
C VAL A 790 -9.26 37.81 2.38
N TYR A 791 -9.42 38.81 1.50
CA TYR A 791 -8.46 39.13 0.43
C TYR A 791 -8.38 40.64 0.15
N ASP A 792 -7.16 41.17 0.05
CA ASP A 792 -6.88 42.45 -0.61
C ASP A 792 -6.93 42.21 -2.13
N PHE A 793 -7.85 42.90 -2.78
CA PHE A 793 -7.84 43.06 -4.22
C PHE A 793 -7.34 44.47 -4.52
N THR A 794 -6.30 44.58 -5.35
CA THR A 794 -5.72 45.87 -5.75
C THR A 794 -5.35 45.84 -7.23
N ILE A 795 -5.82 46.82 -8.00
CA ILE A 795 -5.42 46.99 -9.41
C ILE A 795 -4.56 48.24 -9.60
N LYS A 796 -3.57 48.17 -10.49
CA LYS A 796 -2.80 49.32 -10.94
C LYS A 796 -2.82 49.46 -12.46
N ALA A 797 -2.98 50.68 -12.92
CA ALA A 797 -2.84 51.07 -14.32
C ALA A 797 -1.47 51.75 -14.49
N GLY A 798 -0.49 51.02 -15.03
CA GLY A 798 0.92 51.33 -14.79
C GLY A 798 1.22 51.31 -13.28
N ASP A 799 1.96 52.30 -12.78
CA ASP A 799 2.29 52.42 -11.35
C ASP A 799 1.12 52.93 -10.46
N THR A 800 0.01 53.39 -11.05
CA THR A 800 -1.06 54.10 -10.32
C THR A 800 -2.13 53.11 -9.83
N LYS A 801 -2.32 52.97 -8.50
CA LYS A 801 -3.48 52.22 -7.94
C LYS A 801 -4.78 52.91 -8.33
N VAL A 802 -5.71 52.16 -8.91
CA VAL A 802 -7.05 52.66 -9.26
C VAL A 802 -7.96 52.55 -8.05
N SER A 803 -8.69 53.62 -7.74
CA SER A 803 -9.48 53.74 -6.50
C SER A 803 -10.98 53.48 -6.65
N ASN A 804 -11.52 53.54 -7.88
CA ASN A 804 -12.88 53.12 -8.25
C ASN A 804 -13.08 53.17 -9.78
N PHE A 805 -14.20 52.63 -10.26
CA PHE A 805 -14.64 52.56 -11.66
C PHE A 805 -15.82 53.51 -11.96
N GLY A 806 -16.10 54.45 -11.05
CA GLY A 806 -17.23 55.38 -11.10
C GLY A 806 -18.58 54.67 -10.92
N ASN A 807 -19.35 54.60 -12.00
CA ASN A 807 -20.68 53.97 -12.05
C ASN A 807 -20.64 52.54 -12.62
N ASN A 808 -19.46 52.02 -12.98
CA ASN A 808 -19.29 50.64 -13.42
C ASN A 808 -18.92 49.75 -12.23
N GLU A 809 -19.26 48.47 -12.30
CA GLU A 809 -19.01 47.50 -11.24
C GLU A 809 -18.29 46.25 -11.76
N ILE A 810 -17.46 45.66 -10.91
CA ILE A 810 -16.91 44.31 -11.05
C ILE A 810 -17.73 43.35 -10.20
N THR A 811 -17.69 42.06 -10.52
CA THR A 811 -18.22 41.01 -9.64
C THR A 811 -17.05 40.36 -8.89
N LEU A 812 -17.19 40.21 -7.57
CA LEU A 812 -16.27 39.44 -6.73
C LEU A 812 -17.00 38.24 -6.13
N THR A 813 -16.29 37.11 -6.02
CA THR A 813 -16.80 35.89 -5.39
C THR A 813 -15.78 35.39 -4.37
N LEU A 814 -16.24 35.07 -3.15
CA LEU A 814 -15.40 34.60 -2.04
C LEU A 814 -15.95 33.29 -1.45
N GLN A 815 -15.07 32.36 -1.07
CA GLN A 815 -15.44 31.09 -0.44
C GLN A 815 -15.77 31.28 1.05
N VAL A 816 -16.88 30.69 1.50
CA VAL A 816 -17.30 30.54 2.90
C VAL A 816 -16.78 29.21 3.46
N SER A 817 -16.37 29.18 4.72
CA SER A 817 -15.89 27.96 5.39
C SER A 817 -17.04 27.29 6.14
N GLN A 818 -17.62 26.25 5.54
CA GLN A 818 -18.90 25.64 5.96
C GLN A 818 -18.80 24.78 7.23
N GLN A 819 -18.61 25.38 8.41
CA GLN A 819 -18.87 24.70 9.69
C GLN A 819 -19.69 25.51 10.71
N GLU A 820 -19.64 26.86 10.73
CA GLU A 820 -20.29 27.66 11.79
C GLU A 820 -21.02 28.95 11.33
N ALA A 821 -21.25 29.16 10.03
CA ALA A 821 -21.93 30.37 9.53
C ALA A 821 -23.46 30.19 9.42
N GLU A 822 -24.25 30.95 10.20
CA GLU A 822 -25.71 30.97 10.09
C GLU A 822 -26.20 31.96 9.01
N ASN A 823 -25.52 33.11 8.88
CA ASN A 823 -25.87 34.18 7.93
C ASN A 823 -24.60 34.83 7.34
N PRO A 824 -23.88 34.15 6.43
CA PRO A 824 -22.67 34.68 5.81
C PRO A 824 -22.96 35.88 4.89
N GLN A 825 -22.29 36.99 5.15
CA GLN A 825 -22.45 38.27 4.46
C GLN A 825 -21.09 38.83 4.02
N ALA A 826 -21.09 39.58 2.92
CA ALA A 826 -19.88 40.19 2.35
C ALA A 826 -19.68 41.60 2.90
N TYR A 827 -18.43 41.91 3.28
CA TYR A 827 -18.02 43.21 3.81
C TYR A 827 -16.76 43.70 3.08
N TYR A 828 -16.60 45.02 3.00
CA TYR A 828 -15.37 45.68 2.57
C TYR A 828 -14.76 46.51 3.69
N PHE A 829 -13.44 46.54 3.80
CA PHE A 829 -12.77 47.39 4.77
C PHE A 829 -12.61 48.81 4.20
N ASN A 830 -13.10 49.81 4.92
CA ASN A 830 -12.93 51.21 4.58
C ASN A 830 -11.70 51.78 5.33
N GLU A 831 -10.60 52.00 4.62
CA GLU A 831 -9.34 52.53 5.17
C GLU A 831 -9.50 53.94 5.82
N GLN A 832 -10.56 54.69 5.51
CA GLN A 832 -10.76 56.07 6.02
C GLN A 832 -11.50 56.11 7.36
N THR A 833 -12.52 55.26 7.53
CA THR A 833 -13.22 55.07 8.82
C THR A 833 -12.49 54.08 9.72
N ASN A 834 -11.71 53.17 9.12
CA ASN A 834 -11.13 51.99 9.75
C ASN A 834 -12.22 51.02 10.27
N GLU A 835 -13.29 50.86 9.50
CA GLU A 835 -14.43 49.99 9.82
C GLU A 835 -14.74 49.06 8.63
N TRP A 836 -15.39 47.93 8.92
CA TRP A 836 -15.92 47.03 7.89
C TRP A 836 -17.36 47.43 7.55
N GLU A 837 -17.63 47.68 6.27
CA GLU A 837 -18.94 48.10 5.77
C GLU A 837 -19.60 46.97 4.96
N HIS A 838 -20.91 46.77 5.18
CA HIS A 838 -21.70 45.71 4.55
C HIS A 838 -21.92 45.96 3.05
N ILE A 839 -21.98 44.88 2.26
CA ILE A 839 -22.23 44.94 0.82
C ILE A 839 -23.62 44.35 0.52
N ASP A 840 -24.61 45.23 0.39
CA ASP A 840 -26.02 44.86 0.19
C ASP A 840 -26.29 43.99 -1.06
N SER A 841 -25.39 43.97 -2.04
CA SER A 841 -25.48 43.09 -3.22
C SER A 841 -25.02 41.64 -2.99
N GLY A 842 -24.58 41.29 -1.78
CA GLY A 842 -24.05 39.97 -1.46
C GLY A 842 -25.09 38.85 -1.49
N LYS A 843 -25.01 37.99 -2.51
CA LYS A 843 -25.82 36.77 -2.63
C LYS A 843 -24.97 35.54 -2.27
N TYR A 844 -25.32 34.88 -1.16
CA TYR A 844 -24.74 33.60 -0.77
C TYR A 844 -25.37 32.44 -1.54
N ASN A 845 -24.55 31.61 -2.16
CA ASN A 845 -24.95 30.36 -2.80
C ASN A 845 -24.53 29.19 -1.91
N SER A 846 -25.50 28.54 -1.27
CA SER A 846 -25.27 27.43 -0.35
C SER A 846 -24.79 26.14 -1.05
N LYS A 847 -25.00 25.99 -2.36
CA LYS A 847 -24.53 24.81 -3.13
C LYS A 847 -23.03 24.86 -3.40
N THR A 848 -22.50 26.04 -3.74
CA THR A 848 -21.07 26.26 -4.01
C THR A 848 -20.29 26.67 -2.75
N GLY A 849 -21.00 27.04 -1.68
CA GLY A 849 -20.41 27.61 -0.48
C GLY A 849 -19.75 28.97 -0.72
N THR A 850 -20.14 29.71 -1.76
CA THR A 850 -19.57 31.01 -2.11
C THR A 850 -20.54 32.16 -1.90
N ILE A 851 -20.03 33.37 -1.67
CA ILE A 851 -20.80 34.61 -1.74
C ILE A 851 -20.29 35.46 -2.90
N SER A 852 -21.21 35.89 -3.76
CA SER A 852 -20.95 36.76 -4.91
C SER A 852 -21.58 38.13 -4.70
N PHE A 853 -20.85 39.20 -5.04
CA PHE A 853 -21.30 40.58 -4.86
C PHE A 853 -20.74 41.50 -5.95
N GLN A 854 -21.40 42.63 -6.17
CA GLN A 854 -20.94 43.69 -7.07
C GLN A 854 -20.25 44.80 -6.27
N THR A 855 -19.26 45.44 -6.88
CA THR A 855 -18.57 46.59 -6.29
C THR A 855 -17.98 47.50 -7.37
N ASN A 856 -18.00 48.81 -7.13
CA ASN A 856 -17.41 49.80 -8.02
C ASN A 856 -15.94 50.12 -7.69
N HIS A 857 -15.30 49.38 -6.77
CA HIS A 857 -13.92 49.65 -6.36
C HIS A 857 -13.17 48.40 -5.87
N PHE A 858 -11.90 48.58 -5.52
CA PHE A 858 -11.01 47.54 -5.01
C PHE A 858 -10.51 47.90 -3.61
N SER A 859 -10.69 46.98 -2.66
CA SER A 859 -10.30 47.10 -1.25
C SER A 859 -9.97 45.70 -0.69
N ILE A 860 -9.78 45.60 0.62
CA ILE A 860 -9.80 44.35 1.35
C ILE A 860 -11.26 43.93 1.57
N TYR A 861 -11.61 42.74 1.09
CA TYR A 861 -12.94 42.16 1.19
C TYR A 861 -12.90 40.90 2.08
N GLY A 862 -13.98 40.63 2.79
CA GLY A 862 -14.10 39.48 3.69
C GLY A 862 -15.54 39.00 3.84
N VAL A 863 -15.70 37.77 4.34
CA VAL A 863 -17.01 37.18 4.65
C VAL A 863 -17.14 36.98 6.16
N PHE A 864 -18.21 37.50 6.74
CA PHE A 864 -18.49 37.49 8.18
C PHE A 864 -19.92 37.05 8.43
N ASP A 865 -20.22 36.55 9.63
CA ASP A 865 -21.61 36.29 10.02
C ASP A 865 -22.30 37.59 10.44
N GLY A 866 -23.47 37.87 9.84
CA GLY A 866 -24.23 39.12 10.01
C GLY A 866 -24.79 39.39 11.42
N THR A 867 -24.51 38.52 12.39
CA THR A 867 -24.82 38.74 13.82
C THR A 867 -23.77 39.60 14.54
N SER A 868 -22.53 39.63 14.07
CA SER A 868 -21.38 40.18 14.80
C SER A 868 -21.19 41.70 14.63
N HIS A 869 -20.91 42.41 15.73
CA HIS A 869 -20.81 43.88 15.79
C HIS A 869 -19.52 44.36 16.49
N ASN A 870 -18.35 44.00 15.93
CA ASN A 870 -17.04 44.66 16.09
C ASN A 870 -15.97 43.81 15.39
N PHE A 871 -15.81 43.95 14.07
CA PHE A 871 -14.78 43.23 13.31
C PHE A 871 -13.42 43.93 13.46
N GLU A 872 -12.38 43.17 13.83
CA GLU A 872 -11.00 43.67 13.96
C GLU A 872 -10.40 44.06 12.59
N LYS A 873 -9.27 44.79 12.61
CA LYS A 873 -8.61 45.22 11.36
C LYS A 873 -8.10 44.01 10.57
N PRO A 874 -8.22 44.01 9.22
CA PRO A 874 -7.54 43.00 8.41
C PRO A 874 -6.04 43.03 8.64
N THR A 875 -5.48 41.88 8.96
CA THR A 875 -4.05 41.65 9.19
C THR A 875 -3.51 40.75 8.08
N GLN A 876 -2.40 41.15 7.46
CA GLN A 876 -1.72 40.35 6.43
C GLN A 876 -1.21 39.04 7.05
N MET A 877 -1.54 37.90 6.47
CA MET A 877 -1.10 36.61 7.01
C MET A 877 0.44 36.53 7.02
N ALA A 878 1.03 36.15 8.15
CA ALA A 878 2.48 36.00 8.26
C ALA A 878 2.98 34.90 7.31
N VAL A 879 3.97 35.24 6.47
CA VAL A 879 4.74 34.23 5.74
C VAL A 879 5.68 33.54 6.73
N ASN A 880 5.41 32.27 7.02
CA ASN A 880 6.26 31.45 7.89
C ASN A 880 7.62 31.19 7.23
N ASN A 881 8.56 32.12 7.41
CA ASN A 881 9.98 31.85 7.23
C ASN A 881 10.43 30.89 8.33
N SER A 882 10.94 29.71 7.96
CA SER A 882 11.64 28.79 8.85
C SER A 882 12.90 29.45 9.42
N SER A 883 12.74 30.15 10.54
CA SER A 883 13.74 31.02 11.14
C SER A 883 14.05 30.67 12.61
N GLU A 884 13.86 29.39 12.96
CA GLU A 884 14.24 28.84 14.27
C GLU A 884 15.62 28.14 14.26
N GLU A 885 16.09 27.63 13.12
CA GLU A 885 17.44 27.02 13.02
C GLU A 885 18.57 28.07 13.08
N ASN A 886 18.34 29.27 12.52
CA ASN A 886 19.26 30.41 12.60
C ASN A 886 19.33 31.08 14.00
N LYS A 887 19.11 30.30 15.07
CA LYS A 887 19.45 30.63 16.46
C LYS A 887 20.34 29.58 17.15
N ARG A 888 20.84 28.57 16.42
CA ARG A 888 21.74 27.54 17.00
C ARG A 888 23.10 27.35 16.31
N GLN A 889 23.50 28.21 15.36
CA GLN A 889 24.86 28.17 14.76
C GLN A 889 25.66 29.49 14.71
N GLU A 890 25.23 30.55 15.42
CA GLU A 890 26.11 31.70 15.74
C GLU A 890 26.52 31.74 17.22
N ASN A 891 27.25 30.71 17.69
CA ASN A 891 28.08 30.81 18.91
C ASN A 891 29.07 29.65 19.08
N LEU A 892 30.13 29.62 18.26
CA LEU A 892 31.44 29.05 18.61
C LEU A 892 32.53 29.53 17.62
N SER A 893 33.77 29.66 18.10
CA SER A 893 34.98 29.97 17.32
C SER A 893 35.10 31.34 16.59
N LYS A 894 35.08 32.45 17.36
CA LYS A 894 35.96 33.61 17.10
C LYS A 894 36.59 34.13 18.39
N ASN A 895 37.77 33.59 18.73
CA ASN A 895 38.74 34.21 19.66
C ASN A 895 39.49 35.35 18.93
N PRO A 896 40.15 36.34 19.60
CA PRO A 896 40.94 36.14 20.84
C PRO A 896 40.95 37.29 21.88
N THR A 897 41.73 37.10 22.96
CA THR A 897 42.28 38.13 23.90
C THR A 897 41.29 38.90 24.79
N GLU A 898 41.61 39.36 26.02
CA GLU A 898 42.85 39.41 26.84
C GLU A 898 42.51 39.15 28.35
N PRO A 899 43.47 39.11 29.31
CA PRO A 899 43.25 38.57 30.67
C PRO A 899 42.97 39.61 31.79
N VAL A 900 42.37 39.11 32.89
CA VAL A 900 42.44 39.62 34.29
C VAL A 900 42.05 41.10 34.55
N GLY A 901 40.98 41.34 35.32
CA GLY A 901 40.74 42.68 35.89
C GLY A 901 39.48 42.85 36.73
N GLN A 902 39.67 43.18 38.01
CA GLN A 902 38.64 43.46 39.02
C GLN A 902 37.73 44.67 38.74
N THR A 903 36.45 44.53 39.11
CA THR A 903 35.57 45.52 39.79
C THR A 903 35.53 47.00 39.36
N ASP A 904 34.39 47.40 38.77
CA ASP A 904 33.54 48.53 39.20
C ASP A 904 32.14 48.33 38.51
N SER A 905 30.95 48.68 39.01
CA SER A 905 30.42 49.77 39.88
C SER A 905 30.24 51.11 39.14
N VAL A 906 29.11 51.85 39.21
CA VAL A 906 27.74 51.51 39.68
C VAL A 906 26.70 52.52 39.13
N ASN A 907 25.40 52.16 39.05
CA ASN A 907 24.22 53.03 38.79
C ASN A 907 24.11 53.68 37.37
N LEU A 908 22.91 53.98 36.83
CA LEU A 908 21.72 54.59 37.45
C LEU A 908 20.36 54.10 36.88
N THR A 909 19.40 53.82 37.79
CA THR A 909 17.92 54.04 37.67
C THR A 909 17.12 53.33 36.54
N ASN A 910 15.85 52.94 36.70
CA ASN A 910 14.91 53.08 37.83
C ASN A 910 13.83 51.97 37.84
N SER A 911 13.02 51.96 38.91
CA SER A 911 11.65 51.42 39.11
C SER A 911 10.85 50.88 37.89
N GLU A 912 9.98 49.86 37.99
CA GLU A 912 9.05 49.54 39.10
C GLU A 912 8.86 48.03 39.37
N THR A 913 8.24 47.68 40.51
CA THR A 913 7.69 46.33 40.79
C THR A 913 6.40 46.43 41.62
N SER A 914 5.38 45.62 41.29
CA SER A 914 4.33 45.23 42.25
C SER A 914 3.71 43.88 41.88
N LYS A 915 3.53 43.02 42.88
CA LYS A 915 2.64 41.85 42.81
C LYS A 915 1.18 42.29 42.97
N ARG A 916 0.22 41.42 42.59
CA ARG A 916 -1.11 41.34 43.20
C ARG A 916 -1.61 39.89 43.25
N HIS A 917 -2.77 39.67 43.86
CA HIS A 917 -3.20 38.36 44.36
C HIS A 917 -4.74 38.27 44.45
N SER A 918 -5.26 37.03 44.45
CA SER A 918 -6.55 36.56 45.03
C SER A 918 -7.92 36.91 44.38
N ASN A 919 -8.81 35.90 44.43
CA ASN A 919 -10.29 35.92 44.53
C ASN A 919 -11.13 36.17 43.25
N SER A 920 -12.33 35.57 43.06
CA SER A 920 -13.09 34.55 43.87
C SER A 920 -14.37 34.01 43.18
N ASN A 921 -14.81 32.79 43.57
CA ASN A 921 -16.19 32.21 43.45
C ASN A 921 -16.72 31.94 42.01
N GLU A 922 -17.74 31.10 41.73
CA GLU A 922 -18.61 30.22 42.56
C GLU A 922 -19.19 29.04 41.71
N ASP A 923 -19.60 27.94 42.37
CA ASP A 923 -20.45 26.82 41.86
C ASP A 923 -19.98 26.03 40.60
N SER A 924 -20.46 24.80 40.31
CA SER A 924 -21.49 23.95 40.94
C SER A 924 -21.05 22.46 41.03
N ARG A 925 -21.85 21.60 41.69
CA ARG A 925 -21.59 20.14 41.83
C ARG A 925 -22.45 19.30 40.88
N SER A 926 -21.91 18.16 40.44
CA SER A 926 -22.68 16.91 40.41
C SER A 926 -21.81 15.73 40.87
N THR A 927 -22.43 14.73 41.50
CA THR A 927 -21.75 13.55 42.07
C THR A 927 -22.46 12.29 41.59
N ASN A 928 -21.70 11.28 41.15
CA ASN A 928 -22.21 9.92 41.04
C ASN A 928 -21.71 9.10 42.23
N GLN A 929 -22.62 8.42 42.93
CA GLN A 929 -22.30 7.64 44.13
C GLN A 929 -22.17 6.15 43.80
N GLN A 930 -21.30 5.48 44.56
CA GLN A 930 -21.28 4.01 44.66
C GLN A 930 -22.65 3.47 45.07
N LYS A 931 -22.96 2.24 44.66
CA LYS A 931 -24.08 1.50 45.23
C LYS A 931 -23.78 0.00 45.36
N GLU A 932 -23.04 -0.33 46.40
CA GLU A 932 -22.93 -1.71 46.89
C GLU A 932 -24.32 -2.24 47.27
N GLN A 933 -24.61 -3.50 46.94
CA GLN A 933 -25.69 -4.27 47.59
C GLN A 933 -25.20 -5.66 47.95
N SER A 934 -24.73 -5.80 49.19
CA SER A 934 -24.50 -7.08 49.83
C SER A 934 -25.80 -7.83 50.12
N VAL A 935 -25.87 -9.12 49.81
CA VAL A 935 -26.85 -10.06 50.39
C VAL A 935 -26.12 -11.29 50.89
N GLN A 936 -26.45 -11.73 52.10
CA GLN A 936 -25.84 -12.88 52.78
C GLN A 936 -26.78 -14.09 52.84
N LEU A 937 -26.16 -15.28 52.83
CA LEU A 937 -26.54 -16.49 53.59
C LEU A 937 -28.01 -16.97 53.57
N ILE A 938 -28.24 -18.13 52.93
CA ILE A 938 -29.01 -19.24 53.52
C ILE A 938 -28.23 -20.55 53.25
N ALA A 939 -28.26 -21.50 54.20
CA ALA A 939 -27.59 -22.80 54.10
C ALA A 939 -28.49 -23.97 54.53
N SER A 940 -28.30 -25.15 53.92
CA SER A 940 -28.71 -26.52 54.31
C SER A 940 -27.93 -27.46 53.35
N SER A 941 -27.17 -28.50 53.74
CA SER A 941 -27.44 -29.64 54.65
C SER A 941 -28.52 -30.59 54.08
N ASP A 942 -28.40 -31.92 54.03
CA ASP A 942 -27.42 -32.91 54.54
C ASP A 942 -27.16 -34.00 53.43
N VAL A 943 -26.39 -35.10 53.50
CA VAL A 943 -26.32 -36.23 54.48
C VAL A 943 -25.00 -37.05 54.31
N HIS A 944 -24.64 -37.81 55.35
CA HIS A 944 -23.51 -38.75 55.57
C HIS A 944 -23.02 -39.64 54.39
N GLY A 945 -21.80 -40.20 54.42
CA GLY A 945 -20.69 -40.10 55.40
C GLY A 945 -20.01 -41.45 55.77
N ASN A 946 -18.93 -41.40 56.59
CA ASN A 946 -18.14 -42.52 57.16
C ASN A 946 -17.32 -43.40 56.17
N SER A 947 -16.17 -44.00 56.52
CA SER A 947 -15.39 -44.01 57.80
C SER A 947 -13.97 -44.61 57.63
N ASN A 948 -13.02 -44.21 58.50
CA ASN A 948 -11.86 -44.98 59.02
C ASN A 948 -10.78 -45.49 58.01
N SER A 949 -9.52 -45.03 58.06
CA SER A 949 -8.41 -45.35 59.01
C SER A 949 -7.44 -46.43 58.45
N THR A 950 -6.17 -46.60 58.85
CA THR A 950 -5.42 -46.15 60.05
C THR A 950 -3.89 -46.22 59.79
N GLU A 951 -3.11 -45.39 60.49
CA GLU A 951 -1.74 -45.66 61.04
C GLU A 951 -0.53 -46.10 60.15
N ASN A 952 0.51 -45.25 60.21
CA ASN A 952 1.92 -45.54 60.63
C ASN A 952 2.86 -46.36 59.70
N ASP A 953 4.21 -46.25 59.74
CA ASP A 953 5.14 -45.55 60.65
C ASP A 953 6.48 -45.15 59.95
N HIS A 954 7.35 -44.39 60.61
CA HIS A 954 8.77 -44.10 60.24
C HIS A 954 9.74 -45.22 60.78
N PRO A 955 11.12 -45.20 60.71
CA PRO A 955 12.08 -44.13 60.35
C PRO A 955 13.39 -44.52 59.57
N SER A 956 14.17 -43.48 59.17
CA SER A 956 15.65 -43.26 59.21
C SER A 956 16.76 -44.33 58.95
N GLU A 957 17.76 -43.90 58.15
CA GLU A 957 19.25 -44.04 58.31
C GLU A 957 19.99 -45.41 58.26
N LYS A 958 21.04 -45.51 57.41
CA LYS A 958 22.48 -45.40 57.82
C LYS A 958 23.54 -45.48 56.69
N GLU A 959 24.78 -45.09 57.02
CA GLU A 959 25.99 -44.98 56.17
C GLU A 959 26.96 -46.19 56.25
N GLU A 960 27.88 -46.32 55.29
CA GLU A 960 29.38 -46.39 55.43
C GLU A 960 30.15 -47.28 54.38
N GLN A 961 31.13 -46.69 53.68
CA GLN A 961 32.53 -47.17 53.38
C GLN A 961 32.77 -48.49 52.56
N GLU A 962 33.93 -48.80 51.92
CA GLU A 962 35.26 -48.14 51.71
C GLU A 962 36.08 -48.72 50.51
N ALA A 963 37.05 -47.95 49.96
CA ALA A 963 38.34 -48.33 49.27
C ALA A 963 38.32 -49.25 47.99
N SER A 964 39.32 -49.43 47.09
CA SER A 964 40.79 -49.14 46.91
C SER A 964 41.22 -49.45 45.42
N SER A 965 42.41 -49.18 44.79
CA SER A 965 43.51 -48.19 44.93
C SER A 965 44.62 -48.29 43.81
N VAL A 966 44.95 -47.18 43.11
CA VAL A 966 46.29 -46.72 42.58
C VAL A 966 47.08 -47.48 41.45
N LYS A 967 47.53 -46.77 40.37
CA LYS A 967 48.97 -46.62 39.88
C LYS A 967 49.22 -45.97 38.47
N ASP A 968 50.08 -44.94 38.42
CA ASP A 968 51.32 -44.67 37.58
C ASP A 968 51.46 -45.12 36.09
N SER A 969 52.15 -44.44 35.13
CA SER A 969 52.88 -43.13 35.03
C SER A 969 53.49 -42.84 33.61
N ASN A 970 53.65 -41.55 33.21
CA ASN A 970 54.66 -40.92 32.28
C ASN A 970 54.86 -41.46 30.80
N GLU A 971 55.40 -40.76 29.77
CA GLU A 971 55.96 -39.38 29.59
C GLU A 971 56.05 -38.86 28.11
N ASN A 972 55.99 -37.52 27.93
CA ASN A 972 56.71 -36.62 26.97
C ASN A 972 56.82 -36.77 25.41
N LYS A 973 56.50 -35.65 24.71
CA LYS A 973 57.22 -34.98 23.56
C LYS A 973 57.28 -35.66 22.16
N ASP A 974 57.45 -34.96 21.01
CA ASP A 974 57.49 -33.52 20.65
C ASP A 974 57.13 -33.30 19.14
N GLN A 975 56.98 -32.02 18.72
CA GLN A 975 57.23 -31.36 17.40
C GLN A 975 57.56 -32.18 16.10
N SER A 976 57.28 -31.75 14.85
CA SER A 976 56.65 -30.55 14.25
C SER A 976 56.70 -30.58 12.70
N LYS A 977 55.92 -29.73 12.00
CA LYS A 977 56.22 -29.14 10.65
C LYS A 977 56.27 -30.12 9.43
N ASP A 978 56.17 -29.71 8.17
CA ASP A 978 55.98 -28.40 7.51
C ASP A 978 55.21 -28.52 6.16
N GLU A 979 54.97 -27.38 5.51
CA GLU A 979 54.76 -27.08 4.06
C GLU A 979 55.15 -28.18 3.04
N GLY A 980 54.54 -28.28 1.84
CA GLY A 980 53.56 -27.45 1.12
C GLY A 980 53.61 -27.75 -0.40
N ASP A 981 52.73 -27.13 -1.21
CA ASP A 981 52.75 -27.04 -2.69
C ASP A 981 52.72 -28.37 -3.53
N THR A 982 52.30 -28.43 -4.80
CA THR A 982 51.89 -27.42 -5.80
C THR A 982 50.86 -28.01 -6.80
N ASP A 983 50.23 -27.14 -7.61
CA ASP A 983 49.92 -27.22 -9.06
C ASP A 983 50.08 -28.54 -9.87
N SER A 984 49.39 -28.76 -11.01
CA SER A 984 48.18 -28.17 -11.64
C SER A 984 47.90 -28.92 -12.98
N LEU A 985 46.80 -28.56 -13.70
CA LEU A 985 46.48 -28.87 -15.11
C LEU A 985 46.22 -30.37 -15.47
N VAL A 986 45.16 -30.81 -16.17
CA VAL A 986 44.30 -30.33 -17.29
C VAL A 986 44.80 -30.74 -18.70
N SER A 987 44.23 -31.83 -19.23
CA SER A 987 43.77 -32.09 -20.62
C SER A 987 43.09 -33.49 -20.64
N GLN A 988 41.98 -33.81 -21.33
CA GLN A 988 41.67 -33.74 -22.76
C GLN A 988 42.68 -34.51 -23.66
N SER A 989 42.27 -35.33 -24.65
CA SER A 989 40.95 -35.92 -24.98
C SER A 989 41.13 -37.07 -26.04
N ASP A 990 40.07 -37.84 -26.32
CA ASP A 990 39.80 -38.63 -27.56
C ASP A 990 40.81 -39.77 -27.96
N GLU A 991 40.52 -40.78 -28.81
CA GLU A 991 39.28 -41.28 -29.45
C GLU A 991 39.38 -42.81 -29.74
N GLU A 992 38.23 -43.41 -30.10
CA GLU A 992 37.87 -44.81 -30.46
C GLU A 992 38.88 -45.87 -30.95
N SER A 993 38.60 -47.15 -30.62
CA SER A 993 38.40 -48.24 -31.62
C SER A 993 37.70 -49.48 -31.01
N GLU A 994 37.00 -50.28 -31.83
CA GLU A 994 36.05 -51.33 -31.44
C GLU A 994 36.67 -52.74 -31.25
N GLU A 995 36.05 -53.62 -30.43
CA GLU A 995 35.40 -54.86 -30.95
C GLU A 995 34.58 -55.67 -29.89
N THR A 996 33.42 -56.19 -30.33
CA THR A 996 32.65 -57.36 -29.83
C THR A 996 31.80 -57.32 -28.53
N ASP A 997 30.53 -57.73 -28.72
CA ASP A 997 29.57 -58.42 -27.82
C ASP A 997 29.26 -57.90 -26.41
N VAL A 998 28.10 -57.24 -26.25
CA VAL A 998 26.81 -57.93 -25.97
C VAL A 998 25.62 -57.00 -26.30
N HIS A 999 24.58 -57.53 -26.96
CA HIS A 999 23.35 -56.79 -27.28
C HIS A 999 22.42 -56.61 -26.07
N SER A 1000 22.09 -55.36 -25.74
CA SER A 1000 20.70 -54.94 -25.50
C SER A 1000 20.55 -53.42 -25.54
N GLN A 1001 19.73 -52.91 -26.47
CA GLN A 1001 19.13 -51.58 -26.46
C GLN A 1001 17.62 -51.74 -26.63
N GLU A 1002 16.81 -51.03 -25.84
CA GLU A 1002 15.94 -49.94 -26.34
C GLU A 1002 14.98 -49.40 -25.25
N SER A 1003 14.59 -48.13 -25.42
CA SER A 1003 13.38 -47.45 -24.91
C SER A 1003 12.95 -47.59 -23.44
N SER A 1004 13.16 -46.50 -22.69
CA SER A 1004 12.12 -45.71 -21.99
C SER A 1004 10.76 -46.34 -21.62
N GLY A 1005 10.30 -46.08 -20.38
CA GLY A 1005 8.87 -45.87 -20.12
C GLY A 1005 8.36 -46.25 -18.73
N GLN A 1006 7.40 -45.45 -18.24
CA GLN A 1006 6.46 -45.73 -17.13
C GLN A 1006 7.04 -46.08 -15.74
N LYS A 1007 6.90 -45.16 -14.77
CA LYS A 1007 6.14 -45.42 -13.52
C LYS A 1007 5.89 -44.19 -12.63
N GLN A 1008 5.08 -43.23 -13.11
CA GLN A 1008 4.44 -42.23 -12.25
C GLN A 1008 3.14 -41.68 -12.89
N ALA A 1009 2.19 -42.59 -13.20
CA ALA A 1009 0.91 -42.25 -13.86
C ALA A 1009 -0.20 -43.31 -13.66
N GLU A 1010 -0.36 -43.85 -12.45
CA GLU A 1010 -1.32 -44.93 -12.13
C GLU A 1010 -2.38 -44.50 -11.09
N SER A 1011 -3.07 -43.38 -11.34
CA SER A 1011 -4.32 -43.01 -10.65
C SER A 1011 -5.39 -42.50 -11.64
N GLU A 1012 -5.04 -41.55 -12.50
CA GLU A 1012 -6.01 -40.84 -13.38
C GLU A 1012 -6.45 -41.63 -14.64
N ASN A 1013 -5.60 -42.52 -15.14
CA ASN A 1013 -5.82 -43.20 -16.44
C ASN A 1013 -6.98 -44.20 -16.46
N THR A 1014 -7.38 -44.73 -15.30
CA THR A 1014 -8.52 -45.66 -15.21
C THR A 1014 -9.84 -44.98 -15.54
N THR A 1015 -10.06 -43.77 -15.01
CA THR A 1015 -11.28 -42.97 -15.21
C THR A 1015 -11.50 -42.64 -16.69
N TYR A 1016 -10.46 -42.16 -17.38
CA TYR A 1016 -10.52 -41.91 -18.83
C TYR A 1016 -10.76 -43.18 -19.64
N GLY A 1017 -10.19 -44.32 -19.24
CA GLY A 1017 -10.45 -45.62 -19.87
C GLY A 1017 -11.93 -46.03 -19.82
N TYR A 1018 -12.60 -45.81 -18.68
CA TYR A 1018 -14.04 -46.10 -18.54
C TYR A 1018 -14.91 -45.16 -19.39
N TRP A 1019 -14.62 -43.85 -19.43
CA TRP A 1019 -15.34 -42.91 -20.28
C TRP A 1019 -15.16 -43.20 -21.78
N LEU A 1020 -13.94 -43.55 -22.21
CA LEU A 1020 -13.65 -43.90 -23.60
C LEU A 1020 -14.38 -45.20 -24.00
N ALA A 1021 -14.40 -46.20 -23.13
CA ALA A 1021 -15.15 -47.44 -23.34
C ALA A 1021 -16.67 -47.20 -23.43
N LEU A 1022 -17.22 -46.34 -22.56
CA LEU A 1022 -18.64 -45.96 -22.58
C LEU A 1022 -19.00 -45.22 -23.87
N ALA A 1023 -18.18 -44.25 -24.29
CA ALA A 1023 -18.35 -43.52 -25.55
C ALA A 1023 -18.31 -44.45 -26.76
N LEU A 1024 -17.35 -45.39 -26.81
CA LEU A 1024 -17.27 -46.41 -27.86
C LEU A 1024 -18.52 -47.31 -27.90
N PHE A 1025 -19.07 -47.71 -26.75
CA PHE A 1025 -20.32 -48.48 -26.69
C PHE A 1025 -21.53 -47.69 -27.21
N ILE A 1026 -21.63 -46.39 -26.87
CA ILE A 1026 -22.69 -45.50 -27.35
C ILE A 1026 -22.58 -45.31 -28.88
N ILE A 1027 -21.37 -45.10 -29.41
CA ILE A 1027 -21.11 -44.98 -30.85
C ILE A 1027 -21.46 -46.29 -31.57
N LEU A 1028 -21.07 -47.45 -31.03
CA LEU A 1028 -21.41 -48.75 -31.61
C LEU A 1028 -22.93 -48.99 -31.63
N GLY A 1029 -23.64 -48.57 -30.57
CA GLY A 1029 -25.10 -48.57 -30.50
C GLY A 1029 -25.74 -47.68 -31.57
N ALA A 1030 -25.26 -46.45 -31.73
CA ALA A 1030 -25.74 -45.52 -32.76
C ALA A 1030 -25.50 -46.07 -34.18
N VAL A 1031 -24.33 -46.63 -34.46
CA VAL A 1031 -24.00 -47.28 -35.75
C VAL A 1031 -24.90 -48.48 -36.02
N LEU A 1032 -25.21 -49.31 -35.02
CA LEU A 1032 -26.15 -50.43 -35.16
C LEU A 1032 -27.59 -49.98 -35.41
N ILE A 1033 -28.04 -48.90 -34.75
CA ILE A 1033 -29.35 -48.28 -34.97
C ILE A 1033 -29.44 -47.72 -36.40
N LEU A 1034 -28.44 -46.95 -36.84
CA LEU A 1034 -28.36 -46.40 -38.20
C LEU A 1034 -28.31 -47.50 -39.27
N TYR A 1035 -27.55 -48.59 -39.03
CA TYR A 1035 -27.53 -49.77 -39.89
C TYR A 1035 -28.91 -50.44 -39.98
N TYR A 1036 -29.64 -50.55 -38.87
CA TYR A 1036 -30.98 -51.15 -38.84
C TYR A 1036 -32.02 -50.29 -39.59
N LEU A 1037 -31.99 -48.96 -39.39
CA LEU A 1037 -32.83 -47.99 -40.11
C LEU A 1037 -32.55 -48.01 -41.62
N LYS A 1038 -31.28 -47.96 -42.02
CA LYS A 1038 -30.83 -48.03 -43.42
C LYS A 1038 -31.20 -49.36 -44.10
N LYS A 1039 -31.32 -50.44 -43.33
CA LYS A 1039 -31.76 -51.76 -43.81
C LYS A 1039 -33.28 -51.86 -43.98
N ASN A 1040 -34.07 -51.20 -43.13
CA ASN A 1040 -35.53 -51.15 -43.25
C ASN A 1040 -36.01 -50.19 -44.35
N HIS A 1041 -35.29 -49.09 -44.62
CA HIS A 1041 -35.63 -48.18 -45.74
C HIS A 1041 -35.57 -48.84 -47.14
N ARG A 1042 -34.98 -50.03 -47.28
CA ARG A 1042 -35.01 -50.84 -48.51
C ARG A 1042 -36.20 -51.82 -48.60
N LYS A 1043 -37.26 -51.63 -47.81
CA LYS A 1043 -38.48 -52.47 -47.85
C LYS A 1043 -39.81 -51.71 -47.95
N HIS A 1044 -39.77 -50.42 -48.28
CA HIS A 1044 -40.92 -49.71 -48.86
C HIS A 1044 -40.50 -48.96 -50.12
N GLY A 1045 -40.29 -49.75 -51.18
CA GLY A 1045 -40.92 -49.52 -52.48
C GLY A 1045 -42.03 -50.56 -52.64
#